data_AF-A0A345DQN1-F1
#
_entry.id   AF-A0A345DQN1-F1
#
_cell.length_a   1.000
_cell.length_b   1.000
_cell.length_c   1.000
_cell.angle_alpha   90.00
_cell.angle_beta   90.00
_cell.angle_gamma   90.00
#
_symmetry.space_group_name_H-M   'P 1'
#
loop_
_entity.id
_entity.type
_entity.pdbx_description
1 polymer ?
#
loop_
_entity_poly.entity_id
_entity_poly.type
_entity_poly.pdbx_seq_one_letter_code
_entity_poly.pdbx_strand_id
1 'polypeptide(L)'
;MKEKKINTINLNAVNGLYTYTFDDKEKVNKYEIEIIHRPNPKIEGDVGGNFKLTILIETITPSLQLKLMGWGPKNIDYEKLTSEFIKDPSNENKTIKNPNYDQEINRQTGTKKQLIWVRHQSNTPFPLDPLDRDGNLIKSSSINDYDIGYLAEASTVGAGFENFYNNDNIEKVIRYLSNENLETKFENGYELEKNKTGDVNTSAGWFHFIIQQKRFNDLNGNTQTPFYQHKFIYVDKNKSSNYGYFLNSVNNQNASDFWNTTQGKHLKNYMINYKKWNSDNDLSKLTYEAVLSYWRDYVSDIRNHLAVNESINNFKALNDLNISALKMNTKDMKTIRNKIENFVWKEINKLSLLATINKDYIIQIYKNSQWQKLNDDDLNQLITNQQEQTKEIMLKIKALNTSMFLIGETNQFKVINNLNYDENKVIDLSKIKYQNQEYNFKDKTKDDILNNYIMEYIKQGFKINKLDEILKQDIDYQISLQGLNGQNININDNELQEFMKKIQENKYSELKINIYALDNSLKAVGNVSYKLINNPITENAPNKPNKIPPTEGIIPNTPNNPNGNNKNNGNEENNNPNKPEKPNKQPDPNKPNKNNESGWKKFFKKPVNLFFMTLISCVIVGGFITWIIIKNQLNKKIGGKKLKKIKAIMKEKNR
;
A
#
# COMPACT_ATOMS: atom_id res chain seq x y z
N MET A 1 -5.32 9.98 43.06
CA MET A 1 -4.37 8.88 42.77
C MET A 1 -3.89 8.35 44.09
N LYS A 2 -3.94 7.03 44.31
CA LYS A 2 -3.33 6.41 45.49
C LYS A 2 -1.89 6.04 45.10
N GLU A 3 -0.93 6.69 45.75
CA GLU A 3 0.51 6.41 45.63
C GLU A 3 0.81 5.05 46.29
N LYS A 4 1.52 4.17 45.59
CA LYS A 4 2.14 2.98 46.20
C LYS A 4 3.58 3.34 46.57
N LYS A 5 3.90 3.23 47.86
CA LYS A 5 5.25 3.44 48.43
C LYS A 5 5.94 2.09 48.62
N ILE A 6 7.22 2.00 48.29
CA ILE A 6 8.13 0.97 48.81
C ILE A 6 9.30 1.73 49.45
N ASN A 7 9.58 1.45 50.72
CA ASN A 7 10.69 2.00 51.51
C ASN A 7 10.91 3.52 51.40
N THR A 8 9.82 4.30 51.53
CA THR A 8 9.86 5.77 51.77
C THR A 8 10.51 6.66 50.70
N ILE A 9 10.93 6.13 49.54
CA ILE A 9 11.49 6.92 48.44
C ILE A 9 10.42 7.16 47.36
N ASN A 10 10.23 8.42 46.95
CA ASN A 10 9.39 8.78 45.81
C ASN A 10 10.14 8.48 44.51
N LEU A 11 9.73 7.43 43.79
CA LEU A 11 10.18 7.19 42.42
C LEU A 11 9.44 8.15 41.48
N ASN A 12 10.08 9.27 41.13
CA ASN A 12 9.71 10.04 39.95
C ASN A 12 10.21 9.30 38.69
N ALA A 13 9.58 8.17 38.38
CA ALA A 13 9.71 7.57 37.06
C ALA A 13 8.96 8.49 36.08
N VAL A 14 9.71 9.23 35.27
CA VAL A 14 9.17 9.85 34.06
C VAL A 14 8.59 8.69 33.23
N ASN A 15 7.28 8.69 33.01
CA ASN A 15 6.60 7.79 32.07
C ASN A 15 7.11 8.11 30.65
N GLY A 16 8.30 7.62 30.32
CA GLY A 16 8.80 7.54 28.96
C GLY A 16 8.32 6.22 28.36
N LEU A 17 7.39 6.28 27.42
CA LEU A 17 7.09 5.13 26.57
C LEU A 17 8.22 5.04 25.53
N TYR A 18 9.19 4.15 25.76
CA TYR A 18 10.26 3.92 24.79
C TYR A 18 9.79 2.86 23.78
N THR A 19 9.56 3.29 22.55
CA THR A 19 9.22 2.38 21.44
C THR A 19 10.52 2.03 20.71
N TYR A 20 10.90 0.76 20.73
CA TYR A 20 12.06 0.25 19.99
C TYR A 20 11.60 -0.50 18.75
N THR A 21 12.27 -0.27 17.61
CA THR A 21 12.07 -1.00 16.37
C THR A 21 13.22 -1.99 16.22
N PHE A 22 12.90 -3.27 16.05
CA PHE A 22 13.88 -4.37 16.01
C PHE A 22 14.42 -4.58 14.58
N ASP A 23 15.73 -4.81 14.44
CA ASP A 23 16.38 -5.22 13.19
C ASP A 23 16.61 -6.75 13.26
N ASP A 24 16.02 -7.51 12.33
CA ASP A 24 15.85 -8.98 12.33
C ASP A 24 17.17 -9.80 12.18
N LYS A 25 18.33 -9.19 12.39
CA LYS A 25 19.62 -9.81 12.02
C LYS A 25 20.27 -10.65 13.11
N GLU A 26 19.94 -10.43 14.39
CA GLU A 26 20.53 -11.19 15.51
C GLU A 26 19.48 -12.10 16.20
N LYS A 27 19.86 -13.36 16.47
CA LYS A 27 19.00 -14.35 17.15
C LYS A 27 18.68 -13.98 18.60
N VAL A 28 19.57 -13.20 19.23
CA VAL A 28 19.47 -12.74 20.61
C VAL A 28 20.00 -11.31 20.67
N ASN A 29 19.14 -10.35 20.99
CA ASN A 29 19.53 -8.97 21.24
C ASN A 29 19.73 -8.77 22.74
N LYS A 30 20.92 -8.32 23.14
CA LYS A 30 21.24 -8.00 24.54
C LYS A 30 21.21 -6.48 24.74
N TYR A 31 20.34 -6.01 25.61
CA TYR A 31 20.29 -4.62 26.05
C TYR A 31 20.73 -4.53 27.49
N GLU A 32 21.57 -3.54 27.80
CA GLU A 32 21.96 -3.23 29.17
C GLU A 32 21.43 -1.84 29.51
N ILE A 33 20.53 -1.77 30.48
CA ILE A 33 20.07 -0.52 31.08
C ILE A 33 20.87 -0.34 32.36
N GLU A 34 21.65 0.74 32.42
CA GLU A 34 22.39 1.14 33.60
C GLU A 34 21.74 2.39 34.19
N ILE A 35 21.26 2.30 35.42
CA ILE A 35 20.70 3.42 36.17
C ILE A 35 21.72 3.79 37.25
N ILE A 36 22.35 4.94 37.08
CA ILE A 36 23.32 5.48 38.03
C ILE A 36 22.62 6.52 38.88
N HIS A 37 22.39 6.18 40.15
CA HIS A 37 21.98 7.13 41.18
C HIS A 37 23.23 7.76 41.78
N ARG A 38 23.39 9.08 41.61
CA ARG A 38 24.49 9.81 42.23
C ARG A 38 24.09 10.21 43.65
N PRO A 39 24.97 9.99 44.65
CA PRO A 39 24.65 10.30 46.04
C PRO A 39 24.25 11.77 46.18
N ASN A 40 23.15 12.03 46.87
CA ASN A 40 22.77 13.38 47.25
C ASN A 40 23.31 13.69 48.65
N PRO A 41 24.34 14.55 48.78
CA PRO A 41 24.96 14.84 50.07
C PRO A 41 24.05 15.57 51.07
N LYS A 42 22.85 16.00 50.64
CA LYS A 42 21.84 16.63 51.51
C LYS A 42 20.86 15.64 52.16
N ILE A 43 20.93 14.35 51.82
CA ILE A 43 20.08 13.30 52.38
C ILE A 43 20.98 12.34 53.16
N GLU A 44 20.84 12.35 54.48
CA GLU A 44 21.63 11.48 55.36
C GLU A 44 21.31 10.01 55.07
N GLY A 45 22.34 9.23 54.74
CA GLY A 45 22.23 7.81 54.35
C GLY A 45 22.11 7.53 52.85
N ASP A 46 22.02 8.54 51.98
CA ASP A 46 21.98 8.35 50.52
C ASP A 46 23.39 8.18 49.94
N VAL A 47 23.84 6.93 49.84
CA VAL A 47 25.18 6.56 49.36
C VAL A 47 25.30 6.50 47.83
N GLY A 48 24.24 6.84 47.09
CA GLY A 48 24.19 6.58 45.65
C GLY A 48 24.02 5.09 45.33
N GLY A 49 24.14 4.73 44.06
CA GLY A 49 24.10 3.32 43.64
C GLY A 49 24.07 3.15 42.13
N ASN A 50 24.43 1.94 41.68
CA ASN A 50 24.31 1.56 40.28
C ASN A 50 23.40 0.34 40.17
N PHE A 51 22.35 0.45 39.38
CA PHE A 51 21.47 -0.65 39.04
C PHE A 51 21.65 -1.00 37.57
N LYS A 52 22.07 -2.24 37.32
CA LYS A 52 22.23 -2.76 35.96
C LYS A 52 21.15 -3.80 35.69
N LEU A 53 20.32 -3.53 34.69
CA LEU A 53 19.35 -4.48 34.13
C LEU A 53 19.85 -4.93 32.76
N THR A 54 20.05 -6.22 32.58
CA THR A 54 20.27 -6.80 31.27
C THR A 54 18.96 -7.38 30.76
N ILE A 55 18.47 -6.89 29.63
CA ILE A 55 17.31 -7.44 28.91
C ILE A 55 17.86 -8.26 27.74
N LEU A 56 17.61 -9.56 27.77
CA LEU A 56 17.84 -10.45 26.64
C LEU A 56 16.53 -10.62 25.90
N ILE A 57 16.49 -10.22 24.63
CA ILE A 57 15.34 -10.42 23.74
C ILE A 57 15.78 -11.42 22.68
N GLU A 58 15.37 -12.66 22.84
CA GLU A 58 15.57 -13.71 21.85
C GLU A 58 14.40 -13.71 20.86
N THR A 59 14.67 -13.79 19.57
CA THR A 59 13.60 -13.98 18.57
C THR A 59 13.20 -15.46 18.59
N ILE A 60 12.23 -15.79 19.46
CA ILE A 60 11.83 -17.18 19.76
C ILE A 60 10.77 -17.73 18.80
N THR A 61 10.75 -17.31 17.54
CA THR A 61 9.81 -17.91 16.58
C THR A 61 10.56 -18.96 15.76
N PRO A 62 10.72 -20.20 16.29
CA PRO A 62 11.38 -21.27 15.56
C PRO A 62 10.65 -21.54 14.25
N SER A 63 11.43 -21.90 13.23
CA SER A 63 10.90 -22.31 11.94
C SER A 63 11.16 -23.79 11.71
N LEU A 64 10.14 -24.50 11.23
CA LEU A 64 10.30 -25.79 10.58
C LEU A 64 10.62 -25.56 9.11
N GLN A 65 11.77 -26.05 8.65
CA GLN A 65 12.14 -25.97 7.23
C GLN A 65 11.69 -27.24 6.52
N LEU A 66 10.58 -27.13 5.79
CA LEU A 66 10.11 -28.17 4.89
C LEU A 66 10.79 -27.96 3.54
N LYS A 67 11.63 -28.89 3.12
CA LYS A 67 12.49 -28.76 1.94
C LYS A 67 12.10 -29.77 0.86
N LEU A 68 12.02 -29.31 -0.39
CA LEU A 68 11.81 -30.18 -1.54
C LEU A 68 12.94 -31.23 -1.62
N MET A 69 12.56 -32.49 -1.79
CA MET A 69 13.50 -33.59 -1.91
C MET A 69 14.52 -33.33 -3.03
N GLY A 70 15.82 -33.45 -2.71
CA GLY A 70 16.90 -33.27 -3.70
C GLY A 70 17.13 -31.80 -4.12
N TRP A 71 16.55 -30.83 -3.43
CA TRP A 71 16.78 -29.42 -3.69
C TRP A 71 18.16 -28.95 -3.17
N GLY A 72 18.85 -28.12 -3.96
CA GLY A 72 20.14 -27.53 -3.61
C GLY A 72 21.00 -27.26 -4.84
N PRO A 73 22.26 -26.79 -4.67
CA PRO A 73 23.12 -26.38 -5.78
C PRO A 73 23.42 -27.44 -6.85
N LYS A 74 23.22 -28.73 -6.52
CA LYS A 74 23.38 -29.85 -7.46
C LYS A 74 22.13 -30.08 -8.33
N ASN A 75 21.01 -29.46 -8.00
CA ASN A 75 19.78 -29.53 -8.78
C ASN A 75 19.87 -28.58 -9.97
N ILE A 76 19.55 -29.08 -11.17
CA ILE A 76 19.64 -28.31 -12.43
C ILE A 76 18.76 -27.06 -12.43
N ASP A 77 17.63 -27.09 -11.72
CA ASP A 77 16.71 -25.97 -11.63
C ASP A 77 17.09 -24.96 -10.53
N TYR A 78 18.06 -25.26 -9.66
CA TYR A 78 18.41 -24.39 -8.51
C TYR A 78 18.90 -23.01 -8.95
N GLU A 79 20.00 -22.93 -9.69
CA GLU A 79 20.53 -21.64 -10.18
C GLU A 79 19.60 -21.04 -11.25
N LYS A 80 19.02 -21.89 -12.10
CA LYS A 80 18.08 -21.48 -13.15
C LYS A 80 16.87 -20.73 -12.61
N LEU A 81 16.35 -21.11 -11.44
CA LEU A 81 15.14 -20.50 -10.89
C LEU A 81 15.42 -19.48 -9.78
N THR A 82 16.57 -19.53 -9.10
CA THR A 82 16.82 -18.68 -7.91
C THR A 82 17.81 -17.55 -8.12
N SER A 83 18.50 -17.48 -9.25
CA SER A 83 19.47 -16.43 -9.55
C SER A 83 18.86 -15.39 -10.50
N GLU A 84 18.74 -14.14 -10.02
CA GLU A 84 18.22 -13.00 -10.80
C GLU A 84 19.05 -12.73 -12.07
N PHE A 85 20.32 -13.11 -12.03
CA PHE A 85 21.30 -12.87 -13.07
C PHE A 85 22.04 -14.16 -13.42
N ILE A 86 22.26 -14.38 -14.71
CA ILE A 86 23.04 -15.51 -15.26
C ILE A 86 24.10 -14.98 -16.22
N LYS A 87 25.15 -15.79 -16.46
CA LYS A 87 26.13 -15.48 -17.52
C LYS A 87 25.43 -15.50 -18.89
N ASP A 88 25.78 -14.54 -19.74
CA ASP A 88 25.31 -14.49 -21.12
C ASP A 88 25.86 -15.71 -21.88
N PRO A 89 25.00 -16.59 -22.42
CA PRO A 89 25.45 -17.76 -23.18
C PRO A 89 26.28 -17.38 -24.41
N SER A 90 26.10 -16.18 -24.94
CA SER A 90 26.82 -15.65 -26.10
C SER A 90 28.08 -14.88 -25.72
N ASN A 91 28.29 -14.56 -24.43
CA ASN A 91 29.48 -13.88 -23.93
C ASN A 91 29.67 -14.14 -22.43
N GLU A 92 30.49 -15.12 -22.07
CA GLU A 92 30.67 -15.54 -20.67
C GLU A 92 31.18 -14.46 -19.70
N ASN A 93 31.75 -13.37 -20.22
CA ASN A 93 32.21 -12.22 -19.43
C ASN A 93 31.09 -11.20 -19.12
N LYS A 94 29.91 -11.38 -19.71
CA LYS A 94 28.76 -10.52 -19.52
C LYS A 94 27.68 -11.24 -18.71
N THR A 95 27.06 -10.50 -17.79
CA THR A 95 25.92 -10.99 -17.01
C THR A 95 24.64 -10.40 -17.58
N ILE A 96 23.61 -11.23 -17.76
CA ILE A 96 22.28 -10.83 -18.24
C ILE A 96 21.21 -11.21 -17.22
N LYS A 97 20.05 -10.55 -17.29
CA LYS A 97 18.89 -10.89 -16.47
C LYS A 97 18.41 -12.29 -16.84
N ASN A 98 18.18 -13.13 -15.85
CA ASN A 98 17.75 -14.50 -16.06
C ASN A 98 16.25 -14.54 -16.42
N PRO A 99 15.86 -15.03 -17.61
CA PRO A 99 14.45 -15.12 -17.99
C PRO A 99 13.66 -16.15 -17.19
N ASN A 100 14.33 -17.11 -16.54
CA ASN A 100 13.71 -18.16 -15.74
C ASN A 100 13.73 -17.87 -14.24
N TYR A 101 14.24 -16.69 -13.82
CA TYR A 101 14.26 -16.33 -12.41
C TYR A 101 12.85 -16.18 -11.87
N ASP A 102 12.53 -16.96 -10.83
CA ASP A 102 11.27 -16.91 -10.12
C ASP A 102 11.53 -16.46 -8.68
N GLN A 103 11.29 -15.17 -8.44
CA GLN A 103 11.50 -14.53 -7.14
C GLN A 103 10.66 -15.14 -6.01
N GLU A 104 9.60 -15.90 -6.34
CA GLU A 104 8.72 -16.52 -5.34
C GLU A 104 9.20 -17.90 -4.90
N ILE A 105 10.16 -18.49 -5.62
CA ILE A 105 10.79 -19.74 -5.21
C ILE A 105 11.79 -19.44 -4.09
N ASN A 106 11.51 -19.98 -2.91
CA ASN A 106 12.41 -19.85 -1.80
C ASN A 106 13.70 -20.64 -2.06
N ARG A 107 14.83 -19.93 -2.18
CA ARG A 107 16.14 -20.53 -2.50
C ARG A 107 16.56 -21.65 -1.54
N GLN A 108 16.18 -21.60 -0.27
CA GLN A 108 16.56 -22.63 0.70
C GLN A 108 15.73 -23.91 0.58
N THR A 109 14.44 -23.77 0.26
CA THR A 109 13.48 -24.90 0.30
C THR A 109 13.09 -25.43 -1.07
N GLY A 110 13.23 -24.63 -2.13
CA GLY A 110 12.82 -24.99 -3.49
C GLY A 110 11.33 -24.93 -3.74
N THR A 111 10.58 -24.28 -2.84
CA THR A 111 9.12 -24.22 -2.89
C THR A 111 8.62 -22.79 -2.98
N LYS A 112 7.44 -22.60 -3.57
CA LYS A 112 6.66 -21.36 -3.44
C LYS A 112 5.86 -21.42 -2.16
N LYS A 113 6.27 -20.62 -1.18
CA LYS A 113 5.57 -20.51 0.10
C LYS A 113 4.37 -19.58 -0.04
N GLN A 114 3.23 -20.01 0.45
CA GLN A 114 2.01 -19.20 0.51
C GLN A 114 1.57 -19.05 1.96
N LEU A 115 1.26 -17.84 2.35
CA LEU A 115 0.56 -17.59 3.60
C LEU A 115 -0.94 -17.69 3.35
N ILE A 116 -1.58 -18.65 4.01
CA ILE A 116 -3.00 -18.93 3.83
C ILE A 116 -3.78 -18.70 5.12
N TRP A 117 -5.03 -18.30 4.96
CA TRP A 117 -6.04 -18.33 6.00
C TRP A 117 -6.91 -19.58 5.79
N VAL A 118 -6.89 -20.49 6.76
CA VAL A 118 -7.73 -21.69 6.77
C VAL A 118 -9.04 -21.36 7.46
N ARG A 119 -10.17 -21.58 6.79
CA ARG A 119 -11.52 -21.21 7.23
C ARG A 119 -12.18 -22.33 8.04
N HIS A 120 -11.41 -22.89 8.96
CA HIS A 120 -11.85 -23.94 9.88
C HIS A 120 -11.35 -23.63 11.28
N GLN A 121 -12.05 -24.14 12.29
CA GLN A 121 -11.55 -24.08 13.65
C GLN A 121 -10.26 -24.90 13.74
N SER A 122 -9.20 -24.29 14.28
CA SER A 122 -7.98 -25.06 14.59
C SER A 122 -8.27 -26.06 15.71
N ASN A 123 -7.72 -27.26 15.58
CA ASN A 123 -7.79 -28.30 16.61
C ASN A 123 -6.80 -28.05 17.76
N THR A 124 -5.90 -27.09 17.57
CA THR A 124 -5.03 -26.56 18.63
C THR A 124 -5.40 -25.11 18.94
N PRO A 125 -5.17 -24.61 20.16
CA PRO A 125 -5.43 -23.22 20.49
C PRO A 125 -4.76 -22.25 19.51
N PHE A 126 -5.56 -21.39 18.87
CA PHE A 126 -5.10 -20.34 17.97
C PHE A 126 -5.78 -19.01 18.33
N PRO A 127 -5.05 -17.88 18.44
CA PRO A 127 -5.66 -16.59 18.73
C PRO A 127 -6.62 -16.16 17.61
N LEU A 128 -7.91 -16.03 17.94
CA LEU A 128 -8.94 -15.56 17.01
C LEU A 128 -8.86 -14.05 16.82
N ASP A 129 -9.21 -13.60 15.61
CA ASP A 129 -9.35 -12.17 15.28
C ASP A 129 -10.31 -11.52 16.29
N PRO A 130 -9.88 -10.50 17.07
CA PRO A 130 -10.75 -9.87 18.05
C PRO A 130 -11.80 -8.95 17.43
N LEU A 131 -11.78 -8.70 16.12
CA LEU A 131 -12.64 -7.72 15.46
C LEU A 131 -13.63 -8.36 14.48
N ASP A 132 -14.80 -7.72 14.32
CA ASP A 132 -15.75 -8.04 13.26
C ASP A 132 -15.32 -7.44 11.91
N ARG A 133 -16.11 -7.69 10.85
CA ARG A 133 -15.79 -7.20 9.48
C ARG A 133 -15.75 -5.68 9.36
N ASP A 134 -16.42 -4.97 10.24
CA ASP A 134 -16.48 -3.51 10.28
C ASP A 134 -15.37 -2.92 11.17
N GLY A 135 -14.57 -3.77 11.81
CA GLY A 135 -13.45 -3.42 12.67
C GLY A 135 -13.85 -3.16 14.13
N ASN A 136 -15.08 -3.49 14.54
CA ASN A 136 -15.50 -3.35 15.94
C ASN A 136 -15.02 -4.52 16.79
N LEU A 137 -14.65 -4.24 18.04
CA LEU A 137 -14.24 -5.27 18.99
C LEU A 137 -15.41 -6.21 19.30
N ILE A 138 -15.21 -7.51 19.06
CA ILE A 138 -16.14 -8.56 19.44
C ILE A 138 -16.05 -8.75 20.96
N LYS A 139 -17.12 -8.40 21.67
CA LYS A 139 -17.20 -8.46 23.14
C LYS A 139 -17.72 -9.79 23.68
N SER A 140 -18.16 -10.68 22.80
CA SER A 140 -18.74 -11.97 23.19
C SER A 140 -17.68 -12.97 23.62
N SER A 141 -18.04 -13.83 24.58
CA SER A 141 -17.27 -15.02 24.94
C SER A 141 -17.60 -16.23 24.05
N SER A 142 -18.63 -16.14 23.20
CA SER A 142 -19.02 -17.21 22.28
C SER A 142 -18.12 -17.25 21.06
N ILE A 143 -17.61 -18.44 20.73
CA ILE A 143 -16.78 -18.65 19.54
C ILE A 143 -17.54 -18.41 18.23
N ASN A 144 -18.86 -18.58 18.24
CA ASN A 144 -19.71 -18.43 17.05
C ASN A 144 -19.82 -16.99 16.55
N ASP A 145 -19.46 -16.02 17.40
CA ASP A 145 -19.48 -14.60 17.04
C ASP A 145 -18.18 -14.16 16.34
N TYR A 146 -17.20 -15.07 16.26
CA TYR A 146 -15.93 -14.86 15.59
C TYR A 146 -15.94 -15.44 14.18
N ASP A 147 -15.25 -14.79 13.25
CA ASP A 147 -14.93 -15.39 11.95
C ASP A 147 -13.82 -16.43 12.15
N ILE A 148 -14.22 -17.70 12.29
CA ILE A 148 -13.34 -18.79 12.71
C ILE A 148 -12.32 -19.11 11.62
N GLY A 149 -11.04 -19.13 12.01
CA GLY A 149 -9.95 -19.57 11.15
C GLY A 149 -8.58 -19.44 11.81
N TYR A 150 -7.53 -19.82 11.08
CA TYR A 150 -6.15 -19.71 11.53
C TYR A 150 -5.17 -19.49 10.37
N LEU A 151 -4.00 -18.91 10.69
CA LEU A 151 -2.91 -18.70 9.73
C LEU A 151 -2.06 -19.97 9.58
N ALA A 152 -1.77 -20.34 8.33
CA ALA A 152 -0.81 -21.40 8.02
C ALA A 152 0.12 -21.01 6.87
N GLU A 153 1.33 -21.58 6.86
CA GLU A 153 2.23 -21.59 5.69
C GLU A 153 1.93 -22.82 4.84
N ALA A 154 1.86 -22.67 3.52
CA ALA A 154 1.55 -23.78 2.63
C ALA A 154 2.44 -23.81 1.37
N SER A 155 2.81 -25.01 0.93
CA SER A 155 3.68 -25.23 -0.23
C SER A 155 3.28 -26.48 -1.03
N THR A 156 3.59 -26.51 -2.32
CA THR A 156 3.45 -27.71 -3.17
C THR A 156 4.83 -28.26 -3.53
N VAL A 157 4.95 -29.59 -3.61
CA VAL A 157 6.14 -30.32 -4.08
C VAL A 157 5.72 -31.49 -4.97
N GLY A 158 6.53 -31.89 -5.94
CA GLY A 158 6.23 -33.07 -6.78
C GLY A 158 7.02 -34.33 -6.42
N ALA A 159 8.30 -34.18 -6.03
CA ALA A 159 9.16 -35.32 -5.65
C ALA A 159 8.94 -35.82 -4.21
N GLY A 160 8.33 -34.99 -3.36
CA GLY A 160 8.23 -35.21 -1.92
C GLY A 160 9.04 -34.18 -1.12
N PHE A 161 9.14 -34.40 0.18
CA PHE A 161 9.77 -33.46 1.12
C PHE A 161 10.63 -34.17 2.15
N GLU A 162 11.73 -33.51 2.51
CA GLU A 162 12.59 -33.86 3.64
C GLU A 162 11.93 -33.38 4.96
N ASN A 163 11.83 -34.27 5.94
CA ASN A 163 11.22 -34.03 7.25
C ASN A 163 12.27 -33.93 8.34
N PHE A 164 12.84 -32.76 8.55
CA PHE A 164 13.75 -32.57 9.67
C PHE A 164 13.45 -31.28 10.43
N TYR A 165 13.65 -31.34 11.75
CA TYR A 165 13.70 -30.16 12.61
C TYR A 165 14.86 -30.31 13.59
N ASN A 166 15.60 -29.23 13.76
CA ASN A 166 16.79 -29.16 14.60
C ASN A 166 16.78 -27.92 15.51
N ASN A 167 15.60 -27.35 15.75
CA ASN A 167 15.45 -26.15 16.54
C ASN A 167 15.19 -26.50 18.01
N ASP A 168 16.02 -25.97 18.91
CA ASP A 168 15.88 -26.21 20.35
C ASP A 168 14.63 -25.56 20.95
N ASN A 169 14.01 -24.60 20.30
CA ASN A 169 12.78 -23.94 20.76
C ASN A 169 11.51 -24.69 20.30
N ILE A 170 11.64 -25.77 19.53
CA ILE A 170 10.53 -26.67 19.18
C ILE A 170 10.49 -27.80 20.21
N GLU A 171 9.33 -27.96 20.85
CA GLU A 171 9.07 -29.07 21.77
C GLU A 171 8.76 -30.34 20.98
N LYS A 172 7.85 -30.23 20.00
CA LYS A 172 7.32 -31.37 19.25
C LYS A 172 6.80 -30.94 17.89
N VAL A 173 6.94 -31.81 16.89
CA VAL A 173 6.30 -31.65 15.56
C VAL A 173 5.50 -32.90 15.25
N ILE A 174 4.22 -32.73 14.94
CA ILE A 174 3.33 -33.83 14.54
C ILE A 174 2.85 -33.59 13.12
N ARG A 175 2.98 -34.60 12.27
CA ARG A 175 2.47 -34.62 10.91
C ARG A 175 1.21 -35.47 10.82
N TYR A 176 0.18 -34.92 10.21
CA TYR A 176 -1.08 -35.58 9.94
C TYR A 176 -1.37 -35.64 8.44
N LEU A 177 -2.19 -36.61 8.04
CA LEU A 177 -2.82 -36.60 6.72
C LEU A 177 -4.02 -35.66 6.71
N SER A 178 -4.13 -34.89 5.63
CA SER A 178 -5.20 -33.94 5.36
C SER A 178 -5.85 -34.28 4.02
N ASN A 179 -6.91 -33.54 3.65
CA ASN A 179 -7.55 -33.62 2.35
C ASN A 179 -7.52 -32.25 1.62
N GLU A 180 -8.10 -32.21 0.42
CA GLU A 180 -8.27 -31.00 -0.41
C GLU A 180 -9.14 -29.91 0.24
N ASN A 181 -9.91 -30.28 1.27
CA ASN A 181 -10.69 -29.35 2.10
C ASN A 181 -9.92 -28.89 3.34
N LEU A 182 -8.66 -29.30 3.51
CA LEU A 182 -7.82 -29.02 4.68
C LEU A 182 -8.35 -29.61 6.01
N GLU A 183 -9.28 -30.56 5.93
CA GLU A 183 -9.71 -31.32 7.10
C GLU A 183 -8.61 -32.32 7.45
N THR A 184 -8.13 -32.20 8.68
CA THR A 184 -7.04 -33.04 9.17
C THR A 184 -7.61 -34.26 9.88
N LYS A 185 -7.17 -35.46 9.49
CA LYS A 185 -7.48 -36.69 10.21
C LYS A 185 -6.48 -36.82 11.35
N PHE A 186 -6.92 -36.51 12.57
CA PHE A 186 -6.06 -36.55 13.77
C PHE A 186 -5.77 -37.96 14.29
N GLU A 187 -6.42 -38.97 13.71
CA GLU A 187 -6.11 -40.37 13.97
C GLU A 187 -4.70 -40.70 13.47
N ASN A 188 -3.86 -41.28 14.34
CA ASN A 188 -2.51 -41.76 14.01
C ASN A 188 -1.52 -40.69 13.49
N GLY A 189 -1.45 -39.51 14.13
CA GLY A 189 -0.42 -38.51 13.85
C GLY A 189 1.00 -39.06 13.99
N TYR A 190 1.88 -38.74 13.03
CA TYR A 190 3.28 -39.13 13.04
C TYR A 190 4.13 -38.03 13.71
N GLU A 191 4.65 -38.31 14.89
CA GLU A 191 5.60 -37.44 15.57
C GLU A 191 6.97 -37.53 14.89
N LEU A 192 7.49 -36.39 14.43
CA LEU A 192 8.80 -36.34 13.82
C LEU A 192 9.87 -36.47 14.91
N GLU A 193 10.98 -37.14 14.58
CA GLU A 193 12.15 -37.20 15.44
C GLU A 193 13.05 -35.97 15.22
N LYS A 194 13.50 -35.36 16.32
CA LYS A 194 14.44 -34.23 16.29
C LYS A 194 15.79 -34.69 15.73
N ASN A 195 16.40 -33.87 14.87
CA ASN A 195 17.72 -34.10 14.26
C ASN A 195 17.83 -35.36 13.38
N LYS A 196 16.72 -36.00 13.00
CA LYS A 196 16.74 -37.14 12.08
C LYS A 196 16.89 -36.67 10.63
N THR A 197 18.11 -36.66 10.13
CA THR A 197 18.39 -36.33 8.72
C THR A 197 18.04 -37.51 7.81
N GLY A 198 17.57 -37.20 6.59
CA GLY A 198 17.25 -38.22 5.59
C GLY A 198 15.88 -38.89 5.74
N ASP A 199 15.05 -38.50 6.72
CA ASP A 199 13.63 -38.86 6.72
C ASP A 199 12.90 -38.11 5.60
N VAL A 200 12.40 -38.85 4.61
CA VAL A 200 11.76 -38.29 3.41
C VAL A 200 10.38 -38.90 3.26
N ASN A 201 9.40 -38.05 2.97
CA ASN A 201 8.09 -38.51 2.54
C ASN A 201 7.89 -38.21 1.06
N THR A 202 7.66 -39.25 0.29
CA THR A 202 7.36 -39.18 -1.15
C THR A 202 5.93 -39.57 -1.46
N SER A 203 5.07 -39.85 -0.49
CA SER A 203 3.68 -40.24 -0.73
C SER A 203 2.88 -39.04 -1.22
N ALA A 204 2.06 -39.24 -2.26
CA ALA A 204 1.15 -38.20 -2.74
C ALA A 204 0.09 -37.89 -1.67
N GLY A 205 -0.33 -36.64 -1.57
CA GLY A 205 -1.38 -36.22 -0.65
C GLY A 205 -1.11 -34.89 0.04
N TRP A 206 -2.05 -34.48 0.89
CA TRP A 206 -1.97 -33.28 1.70
C TRP A 206 -1.50 -33.64 3.11
N PHE A 207 -0.52 -32.91 3.60
CA PHE A 207 0.09 -33.13 4.91
C PHE A 207 -0.03 -31.86 5.74
N HIS A 208 -0.50 -31.99 6.98
CA HIS A 208 -0.60 -30.90 7.94
C HIS A 208 0.40 -31.13 9.07
N PHE A 209 1.29 -30.16 9.27
CA PHE A 209 2.26 -30.15 10.35
C PHE A 209 1.80 -29.19 11.44
N ILE A 210 1.71 -29.71 12.65
CA ILE A 210 1.48 -28.94 13.86
C ILE A 210 2.79 -28.90 14.64
N ILE A 211 3.33 -27.71 14.80
CA ILE A 211 4.62 -27.46 15.45
C ILE A 211 4.32 -26.83 16.81
N GLN A 212 4.60 -27.56 17.89
CA GLN A 212 4.49 -27.06 19.25
C GLN A 212 5.82 -26.43 19.68
N GLN A 213 5.77 -25.16 20.06
CA GLN A 213 6.93 -24.48 20.65
C GLN A 213 7.10 -24.88 22.12
N LYS A 214 8.35 -24.85 22.59
CA LYS A 214 8.66 -25.01 24.01
C LYS A 214 7.93 -23.96 24.84
N ARG A 215 7.45 -24.40 25.99
CA ARG A 215 6.83 -23.53 26.99
C ARG A 215 7.91 -22.87 27.83
N PHE A 216 7.68 -21.60 28.14
CA PHE A 216 8.49 -20.85 29.08
C PHE A 216 7.65 -20.54 30.31
N ASN A 217 8.28 -20.53 31.49
CA ASN A 217 7.64 -20.01 32.69
C ASN A 217 7.78 -18.48 32.69
N ASP A 218 6.72 -17.78 33.06
CA ASP A 218 6.81 -16.35 33.35
C ASP A 218 7.63 -16.10 34.63
N LEU A 219 7.88 -14.81 34.94
CA LEU A 219 8.64 -14.41 36.14
C LEU A 219 7.98 -14.84 37.47
N ASN A 220 6.70 -15.23 37.44
CA ASN A 220 5.95 -15.73 38.59
C ASN A 220 5.88 -17.26 38.64
N GLY A 221 6.57 -17.96 37.72
CA GLY A 221 6.59 -19.41 37.63
C GLY A 221 5.39 -20.03 36.89
N ASN A 222 4.49 -19.22 36.31
CA ASN A 222 3.36 -19.76 35.54
C ASN A 222 3.84 -20.22 34.17
N THR A 223 3.54 -21.46 33.82
CA THR A 223 3.84 -21.99 32.49
C THR A 223 2.93 -21.35 31.46
N GLN A 224 3.53 -20.75 30.44
CA GLN A 224 2.78 -20.19 29.32
C GLN A 224 2.02 -21.26 28.54
N THR A 225 0.86 -20.87 28.01
CA THR A 225 0.09 -21.72 27.10
C THR A 225 0.96 -22.12 25.89
N PRO A 226 0.94 -23.41 25.48
CA PRO A 226 1.71 -23.85 24.32
C PRO A 226 1.30 -23.08 23.07
N PHE A 227 2.29 -22.69 22.28
CA PHE A 227 2.09 -22.02 21.01
C PHE A 227 2.26 -22.99 19.85
N TYR A 228 1.32 -22.94 18.91
CA TYR A 228 1.25 -23.85 17.77
C TYR A 228 1.42 -23.08 16.46
N GLN A 229 2.23 -23.63 15.57
CA GLN A 229 2.33 -23.20 14.17
C GLN A 229 1.76 -24.28 13.27
N HIS A 230 1.17 -23.84 12.15
CA HIS A 230 0.52 -24.70 11.18
C HIS A 230 1.21 -24.59 9.83
N LYS A 231 1.65 -25.72 9.29
CA LYS A 231 2.21 -25.79 7.92
C LYS A 231 1.53 -26.86 7.10
N PHE A 232 1.29 -26.59 5.82
CA PHE A 232 0.75 -27.56 4.87
C PHE A 232 1.74 -27.84 3.75
N ILE A 233 1.83 -29.11 3.36
CA ILE A 233 2.49 -29.52 2.11
C ILE A 233 1.51 -30.33 1.30
N TYR A 234 1.40 -30.01 0.01
CA TYR A 234 0.77 -30.89 -0.97
C TYR A 234 1.85 -31.57 -1.82
N VAL A 235 1.83 -32.91 -1.86
CA VAL A 235 2.70 -33.72 -2.72
C VAL A 235 1.90 -34.15 -3.95
N ASP A 236 2.22 -33.56 -5.10
CA ASP A 236 1.58 -33.85 -6.38
C ASP A 236 2.52 -34.60 -7.33
N LYS A 237 2.41 -35.93 -7.38
CA LYS A 237 3.24 -36.76 -8.27
C LYS A 237 2.90 -36.59 -9.77
N ASN A 238 1.71 -36.07 -10.07
CA ASN A 238 1.18 -36.03 -11.44
C ASN A 238 1.51 -34.71 -12.16
N LYS A 239 1.98 -33.69 -11.44
CA LYS A 239 2.43 -32.43 -12.03
C LYS A 239 3.95 -32.46 -12.25
N SER A 240 4.35 -32.20 -13.50
CA SER A 240 5.77 -32.09 -13.88
C SER A 240 6.45 -30.84 -13.31
N SER A 241 5.71 -29.84 -12.83
CA SER A 241 6.26 -28.62 -12.22
C SER A 241 6.14 -28.65 -10.69
N ASN A 242 7.27 -28.80 -10.02
CA ASN A 242 7.42 -28.74 -8.54
C ASN A 242 7.11 -27.35 -7.92
N TYR A 243 6.51 -26.43 -8.68
CA TYR A 243 6.49 -24.99 -8.39
C TYR A 243 5.10 -24.36 -8.51
N GLY A 244 4.05 -25.17 -8.48
CA GLY A 244 2.67 -24.69 -8.42
C GLY A 244 2.32 -24.08 -7.05
N TYR A 245 1.29 -23.23 -7.03
CA TYR A 245 0.72 -22.71 -5.79
C TYR A 245 -0.12 -23.78 -5.08
N PHE A 246 0.06 -23.91 -3.77
CA PHE A 246 -0.75 -24.78 -2.91
C PHE A 246 -2.24 -24.46 -2.99
N LEU A 247 -2.61 -23.18 -3.05
CA LEU A 247 -4.02 -22.76 -3.18
C LEU A 247 -4.72 -23.30 -4.44
N ASN A 248 -3.95 -23.71 -5.48
CA ASN A 248 -4.52 -24.35 -6.66
C ASN A 248 -4.86 -25.84 -6.46
N SER A 249 -4.51 -26.40 -5.29
CA SER A 249 -4.76 -27.80 -4.93
C SER A 249 -5.90 -27.99 -3.92
N VAL A 250 -6.53 -26.90 -3.48
CA VAL A 250 -7.55 -26.91 -2.43
C VAL A 250 -8.76 -26.08 -2.84
N ASN A 251 -9.89 -26.35 -2.19
CA ASN A 251 -11.11 -25.58 -2.41
C ASN A 251 -10.94 -24.14 -1.88
N ASN A 252 -11.23 -23.14 -2.71
CA ASN A 252 -11.14 -21.71 -2.36
C ASN A 252 -12.11 -21.27 -1.25
N GLN A 253 -13.14 -22.08 -0.96
CA GLN A 253 -14.05 -21.87 0.17
C GLN A 253 -13.41 -22.22 1.52
N ASN A 254 -12.39 -23.08 1.52
CA ASN A 254 -11.74 -23.60 2.73
C ASN A 254 -10.41 -22.89 3.03
N ALA A 255 -9.75 -22.36 2.00
CA ALA A 255 -8.55 -21.57 2.16
C ALA A 255 -8.45 -20.42 1.17
N SER A 256 -7.86 -19.33 1.62
CA SER A 256 -7.56 -18.16 0.79
C SER A 256 -6.20 -17.59 1.15
N ASP A 257 -5.59 -16.85 0.22
CA ASP A 257 -4.41 -16.02 0.52
C ASP A 257 -4.71 -15.12 1.72
N PHE A 258 -3.90 -15.22 2.77
CA PHE A 258 -4.16 -14.55 4.04
C PHE A 258 -4.28 -13.03 3.87
N TRP A 259 -3.42 -12.42 3.06
CA TRP A 259 -3.39 -10.97 2.91
C TRP A 259 -4.62 -10.42 2.16
N ASN A 260 -5.42 -11.29 1.54
CA ASN A 260 -6.71 -10.96 0.92
C ASN A 260 -7.91 -11.04 1.84
N THR A 261 -7.74 -11.64 3.02
CA THR A 261 -8.83 -11.81 3.97
C THR A 261 -9.08 -10.53 4.77
N THR A 262 -10.24 -10.45 5.42
CA THR A 262 -10.55 -9.39 6.39
C THR A 262 -9.52 -9.36 7.52
N GLN A 263 -9.13 -10.53 8.01
CA GLN A 263 -8.13 -10.75 9.04
C GLN A 263 -6.76 -10.21 8.60
N GLY A 264 -6.35 -10.51 7.37
CA GLY A 264 -5.13 -9.96 6.78
C GLY A 264 -5.16 -8.44 6.69
N LYS A 265 -6.30 -7.83 6.37
CA LYS A 265 -6.47 -6.36 6.34
C LYS A 265 -6.37 -5.76 7.74
N HIS A 266 -6.99 -6.39 8.75
CA HIS A 266 -6.87 -5.95 10.14
C HIS A 266 -5.41 -5.97 10.61
N LEU A 267 -4.69 -7.05 10.34
CA LEU A 267 -3.29 -7.16 10.71
C LEU A 267 -2.44 -6.07 10.03
N LYS A 268 -2.63 -5.84 8.73
CA LYS A 268 -1.93 -4.75 8.02
C LYS A 268 -2.21 -3.39 8.65
N ASN A 269 -3.47 -3.10 8.95
CA ASN A 269 -3.84 -1.82 9.56
C ASN A 269 -3.16 -1.63 10.93
N TYR A 270 -3.14 -2.68 11.75
CA TYR A 270 -2.41 -2.67 13.01
C TYR A 270 -0.91 -2.42 12.79
N MET A 271 -0.28 -3.11 11.84
CA MET A 271 1.14 -2.94 11.54
C MET A 271 1.48 -1.52 11.07
N ILE A 272 0.64 -0.90 10.24
CA ILE A 272 0.82 0.49 9.77
C ILE A 272 0.68 1.46 10.95
N ASN A 273 -0.45 1.40 11.66
CA ASN A 273 -0.83 2.44 12.60
C ASN A 273 -0.07 2.35 13.93
N TYR A 274 0.17 1.12 14.40
CA TYR A 274 0.75 0.84 15.72
C TYR A 274 2.21 0.44 15.65
N LYS A 275 2.58 -0.42 14.69
CA LYS A 275 3.98 -0.82 14.51
C LYS A 275 4.77 0.09 13.55
N LYS A 276 4.14 1.16 13.04
CA LYS A 276 4.75 2.19 12.17
C LYS A 276 5.40 1.63 10.90
N TRP A 277 4.81 0.57 10.34
CA TRP A 277 5.22 0.05 9.04
C TRP A 277 4.96 1.10 7.95
N ASN A 278 5.98 1.36 7.13
CA ASN A 278 5.97 2.41 6.11
C ASN A 278 6.33 1.85 4.72
N SER A 279 6.70 2.74 3.79
CA SER A 279 6.95 2.42 2.39
C SER A 279 8.14 1.52 2.13
N ASP A 280 9.06 1.40 3.08
CA ASP A 280 10.24 0.56 2.93
C ASP A 280 9.93 -0.88 3.35
N ASN A 281 8.91 -1.07 4.20
CA ASN A 281 8.47 -2.38 4.66
C ASN A 281 7.76 -3.14 3.53
N ASP A 282 8.14 -4.39 3.33
CA ASP A 282 7.59 -5.25 2.28
C ASP A 282 7.05 -6.53 2.92
N LEU A 283 5.72 -6.69 2.92
CA LEU A 283 5.07 -7.85 3.52
C LEU A 283 5.53 -9.16 2.88
N SER A 284 5.93 -9.16 1.60
CA SER A 284 6.43 -10.36 0.93
C SER A 284 7.76 -10.86 1.49
N LYS A 285 8.51 -10.01 2.20
CA LYS A 285 9.76 -10.37 2.87
C LYS A 285 9.54 -10.98 4.25
N LEU A 286 8.34 -10.86 4.80
CA LEU A 286 8.03 -11.46 6.10
C LEU A 286 7.99 -12.98 5.99
N THR A 287 8.67 -13.64 6.91
CA THR A 287 8.48 -15.07 7.13
C THR A 287 7.10 -15.32 7.75
N TYR A 288 6.56 -16.51 7.56
CA TYR A 288 5.33 -16.94 8.23
C TYR A 288 5.40 -16.72 9.74
N GLU A 289 6.53 -17.07 10.34
CA GLU A 289 6.82 -16.91 11.76
C GLU A 289 6.75 -15.45 12.21
N ALA A 290 7.28 -14.52 11.41
CA ALA A 290 7.17 -13.09 11.68
C ALA A 290 5.71 -12.61 11.61
N VAL A 291 4.96 -13.04 10.60
CA VAL A 291 3.53 -12.68 10.47
C VAL A 291 2.71 -13.22 11.64
N LEU A 292 2.95 -14.46 12.06
CA LEU A 292 2.33 -15.03 13.27
C LEU A 292 2.65 -14.23 14.53
N SER A 293 3.87 -13.73 14.66
CA SER A 293 4.28 -12.93 15.82
C SER A 293 3.50 -11.61 15.84
N TYR A 294 3.43 -10.91 14.69
CA TYR A 294 2.58 -9.72 14.56
C TYR A 294 1.09 -10.01 14.80
N TRP A 295 0.59 -11.17 14.36
CA TRP A 295 -0.79 -11.58 14.63
C TRP A 295 -1.07 -11.70 16.13
N ARG A 296 -0.17 -12.33 16.89
CA ARG A 296 -0.32 -12.44 18.35
C ARG A 296 -0.32 -11.09 19.04
N ASP A 297 0.64 -10.24 18.67
CA ASP A 297 0.74 -8.86 19.18
C ASP A 297 -0.56 -8.10 18.90
N TYR A 298 -1.04 -8.17 17.66
CA TYR A 298 -2.30 -7.59 17.24
C TYR A 298 -3.48 -8.07 18.09
N VAL A 299 -3.68 -9.39 18.21
CA VAL A 299 -4.81 -9.94 18.98
C VAL A 299 -4.72 -9.53 20.46
N SER A 300 -3.51 -9.58 21.04
CA SER A 300 -3.27 -9.19 22.43
C SER A 300 -3.53 -7.70 22.67
N ASP A 301 -2.96 -6.83 21.84
CA ASP A 301 -3.02 -5.38 22.02
C ASP A 301 -4.44 -4.85 21.86
N ILE A 302 -5.19 -5.38 20.88
CA ILE A 302 -6.59 -5.01 20.67
C ILE A 302 -7.46 -5.46 21.85
N ARG A 303 -7.30 -6.71 22.31
CA ARG A 303 -8.08 -7.23 23.47
C ARG A 303 -7.78 -6.48 24.77
N ASN A 304 -6.53 -6.03 24.94
CA ASN A 304 -6.10 -5.26 26.10
C ASN A 304 -6.26 -3.75 25.94
N HIS A 305 -6.90 -3.28 24.86
CA HIS A 305 -7.09 -1.85 24.54
C HIS A 305 -5.79 -1.04 24.49
N LEU A 306 -4.66 -1.70 24.21
CA LEU A 306 -3.37 -1.07 23.94
C LEU A 306 -3.32 -0.51 22.50
N ALA A 307 -4.16 -1.06 21.63
CA ALA A 307 -4.44 -0.54 20.31
C ALA A 307 -5.96 -0.40 20.10
N VAL A 308 -6.36 0.63 19.36
CA VAL A 308 -7.73 0.83 18.87
C VAL A 308 -7.69 0.67 17.35
N ASN A 309 -8.47 -0.25 16.79
CA ASN A 309 -8.52 -0.30 15.34
C ASN A 309 -9.25 0.94 14.82
N GLU A 310 -8.50 1.86 14.20
CA GLU A 310 -9.10 2.84 13.31
C GLU A 310 -9.74 2.06 12.15
N SER A 311 -10.88 2.52 11.62
CA SER A 311 -11.52 1.85 10.47
C SER A 311 -10.50 1.54 9.37
N ILE A 312 -10.76 0.52 8.56
CA ILE A 312 -9.90 0.07 7.42
C ILE A 312 -9.61 1.21 6.39
N ASN A 313 -10.14 2.41 6.59
CA ASN A 313 -10.02 3.62 5.77
C ASN A 313 -8.61 4.23 5.61
N ASN A 314 -7.54 3.56 6.05
CA ASN A 314 -6.17 4.03 5.83
C ASN A 314 -5.62 3.68 4.43
N PHE A 315 -6.25 2.73 3.73
CA PHE A 315 -5.89 2.41 2.36
C PHE A 315 -6.55 3.37 1.36
N LYS A 316 -5.85 3.70 0.27
CA LYS A 316 -6.41 4.43 -0.85
C LYS A 316 -6.97 3.45 -1.87
N ALA A 317 -8.25 3.61 -2.22
CA ALA A 317 -8.90 2.76 -3.20
C ALA A 317 -8.50 3.18 -4.62
N LEU A 318 -8.02 2.22 -5.42
CA LEU A 318 -7.70 2.45 -6.82
C LEU A 318 -8.94 2.74 -7.66
N ASN A 319 -10.11 2.25 -7.25
CA ASN A 319 -11.38 2.52 -7.94
C ASN A 319 -11.71 4.03 -7.98
N ASP A 320 -11.13 4.84 -7.08
CA ASP A 320 -11.31 6.29 -7.04
C ASP A 320 -10.49 7.03 -8.11
N LEU A 321 -9.52 6.36 -8.74
CA LEU A 321 -8.73 6.93 -9.83
C LEU A 321 -9.49 6.88 -11.15
N ASN A 322 -9.63 8.04 -11.77
CA ASN A 322 -10.13 8.17 -13.12
C ASN A 322 -8.98 8.44 -14.08
N ILE A 323 -8.52 7.38 -14.76
CA ILE A 323 -7.32 7.39 -15.58
C ILE A 323 -7.70 7.64 -17.04
N SER A 324 -7.22 8.75 -17.59
CA SER A 324 -7.36 9.05 -19.02
C SER A 324 -6.48 8.13 -19.88
N ALA A 325 -6.76 8.04 -21.18
CA ALA A 325 -5.91 7.31 -22.10
C ALA A 325 -4.48 7.88 -22.14
N LEU A 326 -3.49 6.98 -22.16
CA LEU A 326 -2.11 7.33 -22.46
C LEU A 326 -1.91 7.33 -23.97
N LYS A 327 -1.51 8.47 -24.54
CA LYS A 327 -1.18 8.60 -25.96
C LYS A 327 0.33 8.80 -26.14
N MET A 328 0.90 8.15 -27.14
CA MET A 328 2.31 8.27 -27.46
C MET A 328 2.58 8.08 -28.95
N ASN A 329 3.80 8.43 -29.36
CA ASN A 329 4.37 8.09 -30.66
C ASN A 329 5.74 7.47 -30.42
N THR A 330 5.86 6.15 -30.49
CA THR A 330 7.09 5.43 -30.12
C THR A 330 7.28 4.18 -30.97
N LYS A 331 8.53 3.88 -31.33
CA LYS A 331 8.88 2.79 -32.25
C LYS A 331 9.57 1.60 -31.57
N ASP A 332 9.98 1.73 -30.31
CA ASP A 332 10.69 0.68 -29.58
C ASP A 332 9.98 0.31 -28.27
N MET A 333 10.05 -0.99 -27.91
CA MET A 333 9.37 -1.53 -26.73
C MET A 333 9.84 -0.93 -25.41
N LYS A 334 11.14 -0.64 -25.29
CA LYS A 334 11.73 -0.14 -24.03
C LYS A 334 11.18 1.25 -23.70
N THR A 335 11.07 2.12 -24.70
CA THR A 335 10.48 3.44 -24.54
C THR A 335 8.98 3.36 -24.28
N ILE A 336 8.25 2.45 -24.94
CA ILE A 336 6.83 2.19 -24.65
C ILE A 336 6.63 1.80 -23.18
N ARG A 337 7.40 0.82 -22.68
CA ARG A 337 7.34 0.39 -21.27
C ARG A 337 7.59 1.56 -20.33
N ASN A 338 8.66 2.32 -20.54
CA ASN A 338 9.01 3.45 -19.69
C ASN A 338 7.91 4.53 -19.66
N LYS A 339 7.26 4.79 -20.80
CA LYS A 339 6.14 5.74 -20.87
C LYS A 339 4.92 5.25 -20.10
N ILE A 340 4.55 3.97 -20.27
CA ILE A 340 3.45 3.34 -19.53
C ILE A 340 3.72 3.39 -18.02
N GLU A 341 4.89 2.92 -17.58
CA GLU A 341 5.25 2.88 -16.16
C GLU A 341 5.29 4.29 -15.55
N ASN A 342 5.86 5.28 -16.24
CA ASN A 342 5.89 6.67 -15.77
C ASN A 342 4.49 7.31 -15.73
N PHE A 343 3.63 7.03 -16.70
CA PHE A 343 2.25 7.50 -16.70
C PHE A 343 1.47 6.92 -15.52
N VAL A 344 1.53 5.59 -15.36
CA VAL A 344 0.91 4.88 -14.23
C VAL A 344 1.42 5.40 -12.89
N TRP A 345 2.73 5.61 -12.76
CA TRP A 345 3.32 6.18 -11.54
C TRP A 345 2.75 7.58 -11.23
N LYS A 346 2.61 8.46 -12.23
CA LYS A 346 2.00 9.80 -12.03
C LYS A 346 0.55 9.71 -11.59
N GLU A 347 -0.23 8.77 -12.14
CA GLU A 347 -1.62 8.56 -11.73
C GLU A 347 -1.73 8.04 -10.30
N ILE A 348 -0.91 7.04 -9.93
CA ILE A 348 -0.89 6.49 -8.56
C ILE A 348 -0.45 7.52 -7.53
N ASN A 349 0.51 8.39 -7.88
CA ASN A 349 0.97 9.46 -7.01
C ASN A 349 -0.13 10.47 -6.61
N LYS A 350 -1.23 10.55 -7.37
CA LYS A 350 -2.40 11.35 -6.99
C LYS A 350 -3.09 10.80 -5.74
N LEU A 351 -2.99 9.48 -5.50
CA LEU A 351 -3.50 8.81 -4.30
C LEU A 351 -2.42 8.66 -3.22
N SER A 352 -1.25 8.13 -3.59
CA SER A 352 -0.17 7.83 -2.66
C SER A 352 1.20 8.00 -3.33
N LEU A 353 2.00 8.93 -2.81
CA LEU A 353 3.39 9.16 -3.25
C LEU A 353 4.35 8.03 -2.84
N LEU A 354 3.91 7.15 -1.95
CA LEU A 354 4.73 6.08 -1.36
C LEU A 354 4.54 4.73 -2.05
N ALA A 355 3.49 4.58 -2.86
CA ALA A 355 3.17 3.31 -3.49
C ALA A 355 4.10 3.04 -4.70
N THR A 356 4.59 1.81 -4.80
CA THR A 356 5.57 1.41 -5.83
C THR A 356 5.10 0.23 -6.67
N ILE A 357 5.46 0.24 -7.97
CA ILE A 357 5.11 -0.83 -8.90
C ILE A 357 5.78 -2.16 -8.48
N ASN A 358 5.09 -3.28 -8.71
CA ASN A 358 5.46 -4.65 -8.31
C ASN A 358 5.57 -4.91 -6.80
N LYS A 359 5.42 -3.90 -5.95
CA LYS A 359 5.34 -4.04 -4.49
C LYS A 359 3.94 -3.74 -3.96
N ASP A 360 3.36 -2.63 -4.42
CA ASP A 360 2.03 -2.16 -4.02
C ASP A 360 0.97 -2.34 -5.10
N TYR A 361 1.36 -2.37 -6.37
CA TYR A 361 0.44 -2.54 -7.48
C TYR A 361 1.12 -3.15 -8.70
N ILE A 362 0.32 -3.72 -9.59
CA ILE A 362 0.74 -4.21 -10.91
C ILE A 362 -0.12 -3.59 -12.00
N ILE A 363 0.46 -3.51 -13.19
CA ILE A 363 -0.27 -3.15 -14.41
C ILE A 363 -0.75 -4.46 -15.04
N GLN A 364 -2.03 -4.51 -15.41
CA GLN A 364 -2.64 -5.65 -16.07
C GLN A 364 -3.08 -5.28 -17.49
N ILE A 365 -2.98 -6.25 -18.40
CA ILE A 365 -3.49 -6.18 -19.78
C ILE A 365 -4.65 -7.16 -19.94
N TYR A 366 -5.64 -6.79 -20.76
CA TYR A 366 -6.73 -7.68 -21.13
C TYR A 366 -6.32 -8.53 -22.35
N LYS A 367 -6.20 -9.85 -22.15
CA LYS A 367 -5.79 -10.81 -23.18
C LYS A 367 -6.41 -12.18 -22.90
N ASN A 368 -6.78 -12.92 -23.93
CA ASN A 368 -7.40 -14.24 -23.80
C ASN A 368 -8.63 -14.24 -22.86
N SER A 369 -9.45 -13.19 -22.97
CA SER A 369 -10.65 -12.97 -22.14
C SER A 369 -10.40 -12.86 -20.64
N GLN A 370 -9.15 -12.58 -20.22
CA GLN A 370 -8.78 -12.43 -18.81
C GLN A 370 -7.79 -11.27 -18.61
N TRP A 371 -7.77 -10.74 -17.40
CA TRP A 371 -6.78 -9.74 -16.98
C TRP A 371 -5.52 -10.43 -16.47
N GLN A 372 -4.38 -10.17 -17.10
CA GLN A 372 -3.09 -10.78 -16.77
C GLN A 372 -2.07 -9.69 -16.47
N LYS A 373 -1.02 -10.02 -15.70
CA LYS A 373 0.10 -9.08 -15.47
C LYS A 373 0.71 -8.70 -16.82
N LEU A 374 1.03 -7.42 -17.01
CA LEU A 374 1.64 -6.92 -18.24
C LEU A 374 3.08 -7.41 -18.36
N ASN A 375 3.38 -8.09 -19.48
CA ASN A 375 4.71 -8.62 -19.79
C ASN A 375 5.34 -7.85 -20.96
N ASP A 376 6.65 -8.04 -21.21
CA ASP A 376 7.34 -7.38 -22.33
C ASP A 376 6.73 -7.75 -23.69
N ASP A 377 6.42 -9.03 -23.91
CA ASP A 377 5.89 -9.51 -25.18
C ASP A 377 4.53 -8.92 -25.54
N ASP A 378 3.75 -8.52 -24.53
CA ASP A 378 2.44 -7.90 -24.74
C ASP A 378 2.56 -6.51 -25.38
N LEU A 379 3.69 -5.83 -25.19
CA LEU A 379 3.96 -4.50 -25.75
C LEU A 379 4.22 -4.53 -27.25
N ASN A 380 4.51 -5.70 -27.84
CA ASN A 380 4.65 -5.84 -29.29
C ASN A 380 3.40 -5.40 -30.04
N GLN A 381 2.21 -5.53 -29.43
CA GLN A 381 0.94 -5.11 -30.02
C GLN A 381 0.88 -3.60 -30.29
N LEU A 382 1.69 -2.81 -29.58
CA LEU A 382 1.77 -1.36 -29.74
C LEU A 382 2.79 -0.91 -30.78
N ILE A 383 3.61 -1.80 -31.35
CA ILE A 383 4.61 -1.40 -32.36
C ILE A 383 3.88 -1.07 -33.66
N THR A 384 3.81 0.21 -34.01
CA THR A 384 3.19 0.73 -35.23
C THR A 384 4.14 0.63 -36.42
N ASN A 385 3.61 0.36 -37.63
CA ASN A 385 4.34 0.45 -38.90
C ASN A 385 3.63 1.44 -39.84
N GLN A 386 4.18 1.69 -41.03
CA GLN A 386 3.60 2.67 -41.97
C GLN A 386 2.18 2.31 -42.46
N GLN A 387 1.76 1.05 -42.40
CA GLN A 387 0.43 0.58 -42.82
C GLN A 387 -0.60 0.70 -41.69
N GLU A 388 -0.18 0.53 -40.44
CA GLU A 388 -1.03 0.63 -39.25
C GLU A 388 -0.64 1.84 -38.40
N GLN A 389 -1.28 2.98 -38.72
CA GLN A 389 -0.95 4.27 -38.12
C GLN A 389 -1.35 4.40 -36.64
N THR A 390 -2.23 3.54 -36.14
CA THR A 390 -2.69 3.53 -34.75
C THR A 390 -2.76 2.11 -34.22
N LYS A 391 -2.20 1.89 -33.02
CA LYS A 391 -2.33 0.66 -32.24
C LYS A 391 -2.77 1.00 -30.83
N GLU A 392 -3.57 0.12 -30.23
CA GLU A 392 -4.04 0.31 -28.86
C GLU A 392 -4.05 -0.99 -28.06
N ILE A 393 -3.88 -0.86 -26.75
CA ILE A 393 -4.11 -1.93 -25.77
C ILE A 393 -4.93 -1.38 -24.60
N MET A 394 -5.68 -2.28 -23.95
CA MET A 394 -6.46 -1.99 -22.76
C MET A 394 -5.69 -2.42 -21.51
N LEU A 395 -5.48 -1.50 -20.59
CA LEU A 395 -4.81 -1.73 -19.32
C LEU A 395 -5.71 -1.42 -18.13
N LYS A 396 -5.38 -1.98 -16.97
CA LYS A 396 -5.86 -1.51 -15.66
C LYS A 396 -4.75 -1.64 -14.62
N ILE A 397 -4.85 -0.93 -13.51
CA ILE A 397 -3.92 -1.06 -12.39
C ILE A 397 -4.61 -1.83 -11.28
N LYS A 398 -3.94 -2.85 -10.73
CA LYS A 398 -4.46 -3.65 -9.63
C LYS A 398 -3.52 -3.54 -8.43
N ALA A 399 -4.07 -3.22 -7.26
CA ALA A 399 -3.31 -3.23 -6.02
C ALA A 399 -2.86 -4.66 -5.73
N LEU A 400 -1.61 -4.82 -5.31
CA LEU A 400 -1.12 -6.09 -4.82
C LEU A 400 -1.72 -6.39 -3.46
N ASN A 401 -1.99 -7.66 -3.23
CA ASN A 401 -2.53 -8.15 -1.96
C ASN A 401 -1.58 -7.81 -0.81
N THR A 402 -0.29 -7.66 -1.06
CA THR A 402 0.74 -7.28 -0.09
C THR A 402 0.92 -5.76 0.06
N SER A 403 0.13 -4.93 -0.61
CA SER A 403 0.25 -3.48 -0.49
C SER A 403 -0.13 -3.00 0.91
N MET A 404 0.65 -2.03 1.40
CA MET A 404 0.37 -1.29 2.63
C MET A 404 -0.36 0.03 2.38
N PHE A 405 -0.59 0.42 1.12
CA PHE A 405 -1.15 1.73 0.76
C PHE A 405 -2.39 1.68 -0.12
N LEU A 406 -2.49 0.67 -0.98
CA LEU A 406 -3.48 0.63 -2.04
C LEU A 406 -4.39 -0.60 -1.88
N ILE A 407 -5.64 -0.44 -2.26
CA ILE A 407 -6.61 -1.54 -2.37
C ILE A 407 -7.42 -1.42 -3.66
N GLY A 408 -7.96 -2.54 -4.13
CA GLY A 408 -8.85 -2.59 -5.29
C GLY A 408 -8.11 -2.53 -6.62
N GLU A 409 -8.80 -2.08 -7.65
CA GLU A 409 -8.29 -1.96 -9.00
C GLU A 409 -8.94 -0.78 -9.74
N THR A 410 -8.22 -0.18 -10.67
CA THR A 410 -8.78 0.92 -11.45
C THR A 410 -9.78 0.40 -12.46
N ASN A 411 -10.63 1.28 -12.95
CA ASN A 411 -11.28 1.06 -14.24
C ASN A 411 -10.22 0.88 -15.34
N GLN A 412 -10.63 0.25 -16.43
CA GLN A 412 -9.76 0.08 -17.60
C GLN A 412 -9.50 1.41 -18.29
N PHE A 413 -8.28 1.58 -18.82
CA PHE A 413 -7.86 2.74 -19.61
C PHE A 413 -7.08 2.27 -20.84
N LYS A 414 -7.06 3.10 -21.88
CA LYS A 414 -6.35 2.80 -23.13
C LYS A 414 -4.91 3.29 -23.10
N VAL A 415 -4.06 2.54 -23.79
CA VAL A 415 -2.75 3.00 -24.24
C VAL A 415 -2.77 2.99 -25.75
N ILE A 416 -2.54 4.15 -26.36
CA ILE A 416 -2.66 4.39 -27.79
C ILE A 416 -1.31 4.85 -28.33
N ASN A 417 -0.76 4.12 -29.30
CA ASN A 417 0.42 4.53 -30.04
C ASN A 417 0.02 4.95 -31.45
N ASN A 418 0.30 6.18 -31.83
CA ASN A 418 -0.10 6.75 -33.12
C ASN A 418 1.07 7.51 -33.77
N LEU A 419 1.36 7.20 -35.04
CA LEU A 419 2.49 7.79 -35.78
C LEU A 419 2.34 9.30 -36.04
N ASN A 420 1.12 9.81 -36.05
CA ASN A 420 0.79 11.22 -36.29
C ASN A 420 0.66 12.03 -34.99
N TYR A 421 0.78 11.37 -33.83
CA TYR A 421 0.74 12.05 -32.54
C TYR A 421 2.07 12.78 -32.26
N ASP A 422 1.99 14.08 -31.94
CA ASP A 422 3.13 14.92 -31.62
C ASP A 422 3.07 15.36 -30.15
N GLU A 423 3.84 14.67 -29.31
CA GLU A 423 3.84 14.87 -27.85
C GLU A 423 4.14 16.32 -27.42
N ASN A 424 4.83 17.09 -28.27
CA ASN A 424 5.22 18.47 -27.98
C ASN A 424 4.14 19.49 -28.33
N LYS A 425 3.16 19.11 -29.16
CA LYS A 425 2.07 20.01 -29.60
C LYS A 425 0.76 19.78 -28.87
N VAL A 426 0.73 18.80 -27.98
CA VAL A 426 -0.48 18.39 -27.27
C VAL A 426 -0.80 19.34 -26.11
N ILE A 427 -2.09 19.60 -25.95
CA ILE A 427 -2.67 20.40 -24.88
C ILE A 427 -3.16 19.46 -23.77
N ASP A 428 -2.65 19.67 -22.56
CA ASP A 428 -3.09 18.95 -21.37
C ASP A 428 -4.22 19.72 -20.68
N LEU A 429 -5.44 19.18 -20.74
CA LEU A 429 -6.64 19.80 -20.16
C LEU A 429 -6.56 19.96 -18.64
N SER A 430 -5.76 19.12 -17.95
CA SER A 430 -5.61 19.19 -16.49
C SER A 430 -4.90 20.47 -16.01
N LYS A 431 -4.24 21.20 -16.92
CA LYS A 431 -3.62 22.49 -16.64
C LYS A 431 -4.63 23.64 -16.59
N ILE A 432 -5.86 23.44 -17.10
CA ILE A 432 -6.92 24.43 -17.03
C ILE A 432 -7.45 24.47 -15.59
N LYS A 433 -7.59 25.67 -15.02
CA LYS A 433 -8.09 25.84 -13.66
C LYS A 433 -9.52 26.38 -13.68
N TYR A 434 -10.48 25.48 -13.43
CA TYR A 434 -11.87 25.87 -13.15
C TYR A 434 -12.08 25.99 -11.64
N GLN A 435 -12.91 26.96 -11.24
CA GLN A 435 -13.32 27.12 -9.85
C GLN A 435 -14.72 26.54 -9.66
N ASN A 436 -14.94 25.88 -8.52
CA ASN A 436 -16.28 25.48 -8.13
C ASN A 436 -17.17 26.72 -7.99
N GLN A 437 -18.44 26.59 -8.36
CA GLN A 437 -19.43 27.65 -8.23
C GLN A 437 -20.43 27.24 -7.14
N GLU A 438 -20.53 28.03 -6.08
CA GLU A 438 -21.44 27.76 -4.95
C GLU A 438 -22.42 28.91 -4.79
N TYR A 439 -23.70 28.64 -5.02
CA TYR A 439 -24.79 29.62 -5.00
C TYR A 439 -26.11 28.96 -4.64
N ASN A 440 -27.12 29.78 -4.33
CA ASN A 440 -28.51 29.34 -4.36
C ASN A 440 -29.03 29.43 -5.80
N PHE A 441 -29.25 28.29 -6.46
CA PHE A 441 -29.70 28.21 -7.85
C PHE A 441 -31.23 28.19 -8.01
N LYS A 442 -32.02 28.44 -6.96
CA LYS A 442 -33.50 28.34 -6.98
C LYS A 442 -34.19 29.10 -8.12
N ASP A 443 -33.60 30.23 -8.56
CA ASP A 443 -34.16 31.10 -9.59
C ASP A 443 -33.61 30.78 -11.00
N LYS A 444 -32.87 29.67 -11.17
CA LYS A 444 -32.29 29.25 -12.45
C LYS A 444 -33.08 28.12 -13.08
N THR A 445 -33.29 28.22 -14.38
CA THR A 445 -33.85 27.13 -15.17
C THR A 445 -32.78 26.10 -15.51
N LYS A 446 -33.20 24.93 -15.97
CA LYS A 446 -32.28 23.89 -16.45
C LYS A 446 -31.40 24.40 -17.61
N ASP A 447 -31.98 25.21 -18.50
CA ASP A 447 -31.26 25.84 -19.61
C ASP A 447 -30.24 26.86 -19.11
N ASP A 448 -30.55 27.62 -18.05
CA ASP A 448 -29.58 28.55 -17.45
C ASP A 448 -28.37 27.79 -16.89
N ILE A 449 -28.62 26.66 -16.20
CA ILE A 449 -27.54 25.82 -15.67
C ILE A 449 -26.68 25.27 -16.81
N LEU A 450 -27.30 24.66 -17.82
CA LEU A 450 -26.57 24.05 -18.94
C LEU A 450 -25.80 25.11 -19.76
N ASN A 451 -26.47 26.16 -20.22
CA ASN A 451 -25.87 27.09 -21.17
C ASN A 451 -24.92 28.07 -20.48
N ASN A 452 -25.29 28.63 -19.32
CA ASN A 452 -24.49 29.68 -18.69
C ASN A 452 -23.43 29.10 -17.75
N TYR A 453 -23.83 28.18 -16.86
CA TYR A 453 -22.96 27.68 -15.80
C TYR A 453 -22.09 26.49 -16.23
N ILE A 454 -22.45 25.80 -17.31
CA ILE A 454 -21.65 24.71 -17.88
C ILE A 454 -20.97 25.16 -19.18
N MET A 455 -21.73 25.38 -20.25
CA MET A 455 -21.15 25.59 -21.59
C MET A 455 -20.35 26.90 -21.71
N GLU A 456 -20.94 28.04 -21.32
CA GLU A 456 -20.25 29.33 -21.40
C GLU A 456 -19.10 29.44 -20.39
N TYR A 457 -19.21 28.81 -19.21
CA TYR A 457 -18.10 28.76 -18.25
C TYR A 457 -16.90 28.00 -18.80
N ILE A 458 -17.13 26.85 -19.45
CA ILE A 458 -16.08 26.07 -20.12
C ILE A 458 -15.45 26.86 -21.27
N LYS A 459 -16.27 27.51 -22.09
CA LYS A 459 -15.82 28.36 -23.19
C LYS A 459 -14.99 29.54 -22.70
N GLN A 460 -15.34 30.14 -21.57
CA GLN A 460 -14.52 31.17 -20.93
C GLN A 460 -13.12 30.63 -20.55
N GLY A 461 -13.07 29.43 -19.97
CA GLY A 461 -11.80 28.78 -19.63
C GLY A 461 -10.93 28.53 -20.85
N PHE A 462 -11.52 28.09 -21.95
CA PHE A 462 -10.80 27.85 -23.20
C PHE A 462 -10.30 29.16 -23.84
N LYS A 463 -11.12 30.22 -23.84
CA LYS A 463 -10.73 31.54 -24.34
C LYS A 463 -9.54 32.13 -23.59
N ILE A 464 -9.57 32.09 -22.26
CA ILE A 464 -8.47 32.60 -21.42
C ILE A 464 -7.16 31.88 -21.74
N ASN A 465 -7.24 30.59 -22.05
CA ASN A 465 -6.09 29.77 -22.40
C ASN A 465 -5.80 29.72 -23.92
N LYS A 466 -6.53 30.49 -24.74
CA LYS A 466 -6.41 30.54 -26.22
C LYS A 466 -6.59 29.17 -26.90
N LEU A 467 -7.52 28.37 -26.41
CA LEU A 467 -7.77 26.99 -26.87
C LEU A 467 -9.03 26.86 -27.73
N ASP A 468 -9.88 27.88 -27.76
CA ASP A 468 -11.21 27.87 -28.39
C ASP A 468 -11.17 27.71 -29.91
N GLU A 469 -10.10 28.15 -30.57
CA GLU A 469 -9.87 27.92 -32.01
C GLU A 469 -9.08 26.64 -32.31
N ILE A 470 -8.44 26.05 -31.29
CA ILE A 470 -7.52 24.91 -31.44
C ILE A 470 -8.24 23.58 -31.23
N LEU A 471 -9.05 23.51 -30.17
CA LEU A 471 -9.75 22.30 -29.71
C LEU A 471 -11.22 22.35 -30.10
N LYS A 472 -11.72 21.28 -30.71
CA LYS A 472 -13.14 21.15 -31.09
C LYS A 472 -13.84 20.12 -30.21
N GLN A 473 -15.05 20.46 -29.73
CA GLN A 473 -15.88 19.50 -28.99
C GLN A 473 -16.27 18.34 -29.92
N ASP A 474 -16.43 17.14 -29.37
CA ASP A 474 -16.74 15.89 -30.07
C ASP A 474 -15.66 15.40 -31.06
N ILE A 475 -14.54 16.12 -31.17
CA ILE A 475 -13.35 15.72 -31.92
C ILE A 475 -12.15 15.62 -30.98
N ASP A 476 -11.92 16.66 -30.18
CA ASP A 476 -10.78 16.75 -29.29
C ASP A 476 -11.14 16.52 -27.82
N TYR A 477 -12.33 16.94 -27.40
CA TYR A 477 -12.79 16.84 -26.01
C TYR A 477 -14.31 16.63 -25.92
N GLN A 478 -14.76 16.13 -24.76
CA GLN A 478 -16.17 16.02 -24.39
C GLN A 478 -16.43 16.52 -22.97
N ILE A 479 -17.70 16.82 -22.69
CA ILE A 479 -18.20 17.29 -21.40
C ILE A 479 -19.20 16.27 -20.87
N SER A 480 -18.99 15.79 -19.65
CA SER A 480 -19.82 14.74 -19.05
C SER A 480 -20.08 14.97 -17.57
N LEU A 481 -21.29 14.64 -17.14
CA LEU A 481 -21.70 14.61 -15.73
C LEU A 481 -21.45 13.22 -15.09
N GLN A 482 -21.22 12.19 -15.91
CA GLN A 482 -21.03 10.78 -15.53
C GLN A 482 -19.55 10.34 -15.49
N GLY A 483 -18.61 11.29 -15.54
CA GLY A 483 -17.16 11.00 -15.56
C GLY A 483 -16.61 10.79 -16.98
N LEU A 484 -15.37 10.27 -17.09
CA LEU A 484 -14.60 10.19 -18.34
C LEU A 484 -15.14 9.20 -19.38
N ASN A 485 -16.08 8.32 -18.99
CA ASN A 485 -16.74 7.37 -19.90
C ASN A 485 -18.20 7.76 -20.20
N GLY A 486 -18.64 8.92 -19.70
CA GLY A 486 -20.01 9.39 -19.88
C GLY A 486 -20.23 10.03 -21.24
N GLN A 487 -21.49 10.02 -21.68
CA GLN A 487 -21.88 10.68 -22.94
C GLN A 487 -21.75 12.20 -22.84
N ASN A 488 -21.69 12.86 -24.00
CA ASN A 488 -21.71 14.31 -24.05
C ASN A 488 -23.01 14.81 -23.40
N ILE A 489 -22.88 15.77 -22.48
CA ILE A 489 -23.99 16.33 -21.72
C ILE A 489 -25.05 16.90 -22.67
N ASN A 490 -26.32 16.68 -22.34
CA ASN A 490 -27.45 17.30 -23.02
C ASN A 490 -28.51 17.77 -22.03
N ILE A 491 -29.51 18.51 -22.52
CA ILE A 491 -30.57 19.08 -21.68
C ILE A 491 -31.44 18.03 -21.00
N ASN A 492 -31.38 16.74 -21.37
CA ASN A 492 -32.15 15.66 -20.77
C ASN A 492 -31.31 14.75 -19.84
N ASP A 493 -30.05 15.08 -19.59
CA ASP A 493 -29.15 14.33 -18.72
C ASP A 493 -29.73 14.10 -17.32
N ASN A 494 -29.60 12.87 -16.80
CA ASN A 494 -30.24 12.42 -15.56
C ASN A 494 -29.63 13.08 -14.33
N GLU A 495 -28.30 13.21 -14.29
CA GLU A 495 -27.57 13.87 -13.21
C GLU A 495 -27.94 15.36 -13.15
N LEU A 496 -28.13 15.99 -14.31
CA LEU A 496 -28.64 17.36 -14.38
C LEU A 496 -30.10 17.43 -13.89
N GLN A 497 -30.97 16.49 -14.25
CA GLN A 497 -32.35 16.44 -13.75
C GLN A 497 -32.40 16.28 -12.23
N GLU A 498 -31.60 15.39 -11.67
CA GLU A 498 -31.54 15.17 -10.23
C GLU A 498 -31.05 16.43 -9.51
N PHE A 499 -30.02 17.09 -10.03
CA PHE A 499 -29.55 18.37 -9.51
C PHE A 499 -30.64 19.44 -9.52
N MET A 500 -31.39 19.58 -10.62
CA MET A 500 -32.51 20.52 -10.70
C MET A 500 -33.63 20.19 -9.71
N LYS A 501 -33.93 18.91 -9.49
CA LYS A 501 -34.92 18.49 -8.50
C LYS A 501 -34.50 18.90 -7.08
N LYS A 502 -33.21 18.74 -6.73
CA LYS A 502 -32.69 19.17 -5.42
C LYS A 502 -32.74 20.69 -5.25
N ILE A 503 -32.50 21.45 -6.31
CA ILE A 503 -32.68 22.91 -6.33
C ILE A 503 -34.13 23.28 -6.01
N GLN A 504 -35.10 22.66 -6.68
CA GLN A 504 -36.54 22.90 -6.46
C GLN A 504 -37.00 22.52 -5.04
N GLU A 505 -36.39 21.47 -4.46
CA GLU A 505 -36.61 21.06 -3.07
C GLU A 505 -35.90 21.96 -2.04
N ASN A 506 -35.18 22.99 -2.50
CA ASN A 506 -34.37 23.89 -1.67
C ASN A 506 -33.37 23.13 -0.78
N LYS A 507 -32.68 22.12 -1.36
CA LYS A 507 -31.70 21.26 -0.66
C LYS A 507 -30.28 21.48 -1.15
N TYR A 508 -29.31 21.22 -0.26
CA TYR A 508 -27.92 21.12 -0.66
C TYR A 508 -27.72 20.01 -1.69
N SER A 509 -27.00 20.31 -2.77
CA SER A 509 -26.63 19.33 -3.79
C SER A 509 -25.36 19.73 -4.54
N GLU A 510 -24.63 18.75 -5.05
CA GLU A 510 -23.43 18.96 -5.86
C GLU A 510 -23.60 18.27 -7.22
N LEU A 511 -23.23 18.98 -8.29
CA LEU A 511 -23.11 18.44 -9.63
C LEU A 511 -21.65 18.54 -10.07
N LYS A 512 -21.02 17.42 -10.40
CA LYS A 512 -19.63 17.38 -10.89
C LYS A 512 -19.61 17.38 -12.41
N ILE A 513 -18.88 18.34 -12.98
CA ILE A 513 -18.72 18.49 -14.43
C ILE A 513 -17.30 18.06 -14.79
N ASN A 514 -17.17 17.16 -15.76
CA ASN A 514 -15.89 16.66 -16.23
C ASN A 514 -15.69 17.08 -17.69
N ILE A 515 -14.50 17.60 -17.99
CA ILE A 515 -14.06 17.96 -19.35
C ILE A 515 -12.85 17.09 -19.64
N TYR A 516 -12.93 16.27 -20.67
CA TYR A 516 -11.91 15.25 -20.91
C TYR A 516 -11.56 15.13 -22.38
N ALA A 517 -10.30 14.82 -22.65
CA ALA A 517 -9.82 14.60 -24.00
C ALA A 517 -10.33 13.27 -24.53
N LEU A 518 -10.85 13.27 -25.76
CA LEU A 518 -11.29 12.05 -26.44
C LEU A 518 -10.10 11.18 -26.82
N ASP A 519 -10.26 9.86 -26.77
CA ASP A 519 -9.21 8.88 -27.10
C ASP A 519 -8.58 9.12 -28.49
N ASN A 520 -9.41 9.44 -29.49
CA ASN A 520 -8.99 9.67 -30.87
C ASN A 520 -8.40 11.06 -31.13
N SER A 521 -8.41 11.98 -30.15
CA SER A 521 -7.82 13.31 -30.32
C SER A 521 -6.29 13.21 -30.44
N LEU A 522 -5.73 13.87 -31.44
CA LEU A 522 -4.27 14.05 -31.57
C LEU A 522 -3.76 15.34 -30.92
N LYS A 523 -4.68 16.20 -30.44
CA LYS A 523 -4.35 17.55 -29.92
C LYS A 523 -4.52 17.68 -28.42
N ALA A 524 -5.35 16.86 -27.79
CA ALA A 524 -5.67 16.98 -26.37
C ALA A 524 -5.41 15.69 -25.58
N VAL A 525 -5.01 15.85 -24.32
CA VAL A 525 -4.89 14.79 -23.31
C VAL A 525 -5.40 15.26 -21.95
N GLY A 526 -5.57 14.29 -21.04
CA GLY A 526 -5.94 14.56 -19.66
C GLY A 526 -7.41 14.96 -19.50
N ASN A 527 -7.72 15.44 -18.30
CA ASN A 527 -9.05 15.87 -17.93
C ASN A 527 -8.99 16.93 -16.82
N VAL A 528 -10.08 17.68 -16.68
CA VAL A 528 -10.30 18.63 -15.60
C VAL A 528 -11.76 18.57 -15.17
N SER A 529 -12.02 18.79 -13.88
CA SER A 529 -13.38 18.82 -13.35
C SER A 529 -13.58 20.01 -12.40
N TYR A 530 -14.81 20.51 -12.33
CA TYR A 530 -15.27 21.44 -11.31
C TYR A 530 -16.67 21.06 -10.85
N LYS A 531 -17.15 21.69 -9.78
CA LYS A 531 -18.48 21.44 -9.22
C LYS A 531 -19.37 22.68 -9.31
N LEU A 532 -20.64 22.45 -9.58
CA LEU A 532 -21.73 23.36 -9.22
C LEU A 532 -22.32 22.88 -7.89
N ILE A 533 -22.42 23.77 -6.91
CA ILE A 533 -22.89 23.47 -5.56
C ILE A 533 -24.12 24.32 -5.31
N ASN A 534 -25.29 23.69 -5.23
CA ASN A 534 -26.49 24.37 -4.76
C ASN A 534 -26.45 24.45 -3.24
N ASN A 535 -26.36 25.67 -2.72
CA ASN A 535 -26.41 25.93 -1.29
C ASN A 535 -27.57 26.90 -0.96
N PRO A 536 -28.68 26.41 -0.38
CA PRO A 536 -29.86 27.23 -0.08
C PRO A 536 -29.60 28.46 0.79
N ILE A 537 -28.53 28.46 1.60
CA ILE A 537 -28.19 29.54 2.54
C ILE A 537 -27.22 30.58 1.98
N THR A 538 -26.73 30.40 0.74
CA THR A 538 -25.88 31.41 0.07
C THR A 538 -26.72 32.39 -0.75
N GLU A 539 -26.06 33.40 -1.31
CA GLU A 539 -26.71 34.36 -2.20
C GLU A 539 -27.23 33.68 -3.48
N ASN A 540 -28.28 34.29 -4.05
CA ASN A 540 -28.86 33.83 -5.30
C ASN A 540 -27.81 33.88 -6.43
N ALA A 541 -27.82 32.83 -7.25
CA ALA A 541 -26.88 32.70 -8.36
C ALA A 541 -26.99 33.89 -9.34
N PRO A 542 -25.89 34.55 -9.71
CA PRO A 542 -25.89 35.63 -10.72
C PRO A 542 -26.38 35.14 -12.09
N ASN A 543 -26.53 36.01 -13.09
CA ASN A 543 -26.90 35.53 -14.44
C ASN A 543 -25.73 34.93 -15.21
N LYS A 544 -24.49 35.19 -14.76
CA LYS A 544 -23.27 34.68 -15.38
C LYS A 544 -22.38 34.05 -14.30
N PRO A 545 -21.65 32.98 -14.63
CA PRO A 545 -20.71 32.37 -13.69
C PRO A 545 -19.57 33.35 -13.34
N ASN A 546 -18.85 33.04 -12.25
CA ASN A 546 -17.69 33.83 -11.86
C ASN A 546 -16.66 33.88 -12.99
N LYS A 547 -15.96 35.00 -13.14
CA LYS A 547 -14.85 35.06 -14.09
C LYS A 547 -13.73 34.13 -13.62
N ILE A 548 -13.25 33.29 -14.53
CA ILE A 548 -12.00 32.54 -14.30
C ILE A 548 -10.84 33.56 -14.23
N PRO A 549 -9.97 33.49 -13.21
CA PRO A 549 -8.83 34.39 -13.11
C PRO A 549 -7.90 34.23 -14.34
N PRO A 550 -7.20 35.30 -14.76
CA PRO A 550 -6.21 35.18 -15.82
C PRO A 550 -5.14 34.15 -15.41
N THR A 551 -4.97 33.11 -16.21
CA THR A 551 -3.83 32.20 -16.14
C THR A 551 -2.82 32.56 -17.23
N GLU A 552 -1.53 32.33 -16.96
CA GLU A 552 -0.54 32.28 -18.04
C GLU A 552 -1.03 31.26 -19.07
N GLY A 553 -1.15 31.68 -20.35
CA GLY A 553 -1.73 30.83 -21.39
C GLY A 553 -1.05 29.47 -21.44
N ILE A 554 -1.84 28.40 -21.56
CA ILE A 554 -1.30 27.04 -21.64
C ILE A 554 -0.55 26.92 -22.97
N ILE A 555 0.78 26.90 -22.90
CA ILE A 555 1.64 26.58 -24.04
C ILE A 555 1.61 25.05 -24.21
N PRO A 556 1.59 24.53 -25.46
CA PRO A 556 1.81 23.10 -25.73
C PRO A 556 3.03 22.59 -24.96
N ASN A 557 3.06 21.31 -24.56
CA ASN A 557 4.13 20.73 -23.75
C ASN A 557 5.53 20.93 -24.40
N THR A 558 6.18 22.06 -24.12
CA THR A 558 7.58 22.27 -24.43
C THR A 558 8.42 21.52 -23.39
N PRO A 559 9.49 20.83 -23.80
CA PRO A 559 10.34 20.12 -22.87
C PRO A 559 10.92 21.10 -21.84
N ASN A 560 10.83 20.73 -20.56
CA ASN A 560 11.63 21.38 -19.52
C ASN A 560 13.11 21.20 -19.88
N ASN A 561 13.75 22.25 -20.38
CA ASN A 561 15.21 22.29 -20.43
C ASN A 561 15.74 22.15 -18.98
N PRO A 562 16.71 21.26 -18.72
CA PRO A 562 17.37 21.27 -17.44
C PRO A 562 18.06 22.63 -17.27
N ASN A 563 17.68 23.34 -16.21
CA ASN A 563 18.22 24.63 -15.83
C ASN A 563 19.76 24.58 -15.83
N GLY A 564 20.37 25.31 -16.77
CA GLY A 564 21.79 25.59 -16.84
C GLY A 564 21.97 27.04 -17.25
N ASN A 565 22.06 27.93 -16.25
CA ASN A 565 22.52 29.29 -16.45
C ASN A 565 23.92 29.28 -17.08
N ASN A 566 24.05 29.84 -18.28
CA ASN A 566 24.90 31.01 -18.50
C ASN A 566 24.65 31.56 -19.92
N LYS A 567 23.95 32.69 -19.97
CA LYS A 567 24.13 33.65 -21.05
C LYS A 567 25.54 34.22 -20.90
N ASN A 568 26.43 33.92 -21.83
CA ASN A 568 27.44 34.87 -22.24
C ASN A 568 27.18 35.21 -23.71
N ASN A 569 27.03 36.51 -23.94
CA ASN A 569 26.89 37.16 -25.23
C ASN A 569 28.10 36.86 -26.12
N GLY A 570 27.85 36.80 -27.43
CA GLY A 570 28.89 36.78 -28.46
C GLY A 570 28.32 36.58 -29.85
N ASN A 571 27.84 37.69 -30.42
CA ASN A 571 27.73 38.10 -31.83
C ASN A 571 27.47 37.10 -32.97
N GLU A 572 26.56 37.58 -33.83
CA GLU A 572 26.32 37.30 -35.24
C GLU A 572 27.53 36.83 -36.06
N GLU A 573 27.36 35.81 -36.91
CA GLU A 573 27.53 35.91 -38.37
C GLU A 573 27.20 34.60 -39.14
N ASN A 574 26.32 34.76 -40.14
CA ASN A 574 26.16 34.11 -41.45
C ASN A 574 26.73 32.69 -41.81
N ASN A 575 25.81 31.87 -42.33
CA ASN A 575 25.85 31.04 -43.56
C ASN A 575 27.21 30.58 -44.14
N ASN A 576 27.45 29.25 -44.21
CA ASN A 576 27.59 28.46 -45.47
C ASN A 576 27.79 26.95 -45.18
N PRO A 577 27.20 26.01 -45.96
CA PRO A 577 27.44 24.58 -45.86
C PRO A 577 28.51 24.15 -46.87
N ASN A 578 29.72 23.82 -46.41
CA ASN A 578 30.67 22.90 -47.06
C ASN A 578 32.02 22.94 -46.34
N LYS A 579 32.32 21.92 -45.52
CA LYS A 579 33.70 21.44 -45.34
C LYS A 579 33.73 19.99 -44.83
N PRO A 580 34.54 19.10 -45.42
CA PRO A 580 34.48 17.67 -45.18
C PRO A 580 35.21 17.24 -43.89
N GLU A 581 34.76 16.10 -43.36
CA GLU A 581 35.27 15.41 -42.18
C GLU A 581 36.79 15.20 -42.19
N LYS A 582 37.40 15.33 -41.01
CA LYS A 582 38.68 14.67 -40.68
C LYS A 582 38.55 13.90 -39.36
N PRO A 583 39.22 12.73 -39.25
CA PRO A 583 38.90 11.71 -38.25
C PRO A 583 39.75 11.77 -36.98
N ASN A 584 39.38 10.90 -36.04
CA ASN A 584 40.06 10.43 -34.81
C ASN A 584 39.70 11.13 -33.50
N LYS A 585 39.16 10.35 -32.54
CA LYS A 585 40.00 9.56 -31.61
C LYS A 585 39.16 8.52 -30.85
N GLN A 586 39.66 7.29 -30.87
CA GLN A 586 39.24 6.17 -30.02
C GLN A 586 39.53 6.48 -28.54
N PRO A 587 38.63 6.22 -27.57
CA PRO A 587 38.92 6.45 -26.16
C PRO A 587 39.81 5.36 -25.56
N ASP A 588 40.78 5.83 -24.78
CA ASP A 588 41.75 5.12 -23.95
C ASP A 588 41.09 4.18 -22.89
N PRO A 589 41.48 2.90 -22.77
CA PRO A 589 40.86 1.94 -21.85
C PRO A 589 41.11 2.16 -20.35
N ASN A 590 41.97 3.09 -19.93
CA ASN A 590 42.44 3.18 -18.54
C ASN A 590 41.96 4.39 -17.72
N LYS A 591 40.74 4.89 -17.97
CA LYS A 591 40.09 5.88 -17.07
C LYS A 591 38.79 5.34 -16.45
N PRO A 592 38.64 5.31 -15.11
CA PRO A 592 37.41 4.87 -14.48
C PRO A 592 36.28 5.88 -14.71
N ASN A 593 35.23 5.39 -15.36
CA ASN A 593 34.02 6.13 -15.73
C ASN A 593 33.13 6.35 -14.49
N LYS A 594 33.41 7.41 -13.71
CA LYS A 594 32.47 7.97 -12.73
C LYS A 594 31.42 8.80 -13.49
N ASN A 595 30.42 8.14 -14.06
CA ASN A 595 29.12 8.74 -14.44
C ASN A 595 28.17 7.62 -14.88
N ASN A 596 27.61 6.91 -13.89
CA ASN A 596 26.37 6.13 -14.03
C ASN A 596 25.64 6.19 -12.67
N GLU A 597 25.30 7.40 -12.26
CA GLU A 597 24.25 7.62 -11.26
C GLU A 597 22.99 8.08 -11.98
N SER A 598 22.01 7.19 -12.08
CA SER A 598 20.67 7.48 -12.57
C SER A 598 20.06 8.67 -11.81
N GLY A 599 19.41 9.59 -12.54
CA GLY A 599 18.89 10.88 -12.07
C GLY A 599 17.90 10.88 -10.89
N TRP A 600 17.54 9.72 -10.33
CA TRP A 600 16.64 9.58 -9.19
C TRP A 600 17.25 9.97 -7.83
N LYS A 601 18.58 9.92 -7.67
CA LYS A 601 19.25 10.22 -6.38
C LYS A 601 19.65 11.68 -6.16
N LYS A 602 19.58 12.54 -7.18
CA LYS A 602 19.99 13.96 -7.07
C LYS A 602 18.92 14.93 -6.55
N PHE A 603 17.66 14.49 -6.42
CA PHE A 603 16.56 15.38 -6.00
C PHE A 603 16.25 15.40 -4.49
N PHE A 604 16.79 14.47 -3.69
CA PHE A 604 16.49 14.38 -2.25
C PHE A 604 17.54 15.00 -1.31
N LYS A 605 18.45 15.86 -1.82
CA LYS A 605 19.40 16.58 -0.97
C LYS A 605 19.11 18.08 -0.91
N LYS A 606 18.05 18.48 -0.21
CA LYS A 606 17.98 19.77 0.51
C LYS A 606 17.11 19.64 1.79
N PRO A 607 17.63 19.98 2.98
CA PRO A 607 16.86 19.98 4.22
C PRO A 607 16.24 21.37 4.45
N VAL A 608 15.03 21.62 3.97
CA VAL A 608 14.27 22.83 4.34
C VAL A 608 12.80 22.46 4.48
N ASN A 609 12.32 22.38 5.74
CA ASN A 609 10.92 22.51 6.22
C ASN A 609 10.55 21.63 7.44
N LEU A 610 11.50 21.01 8.14
CA LEU A 610 11.19 20.29 9.39
C LEU A 610 10.98 21.20 10.62
N PHE A 611 11.38 22.48 10.54
CA PHE A 611 11.29 23.43 11.68
C PHE A 611 9.97 24.22 11.76
N PHE A 612 9.25 24.38 10.64
CA PHE A 612 8.00 25.16 10.61
C PHE A 612 6.75 24.33 10.97
N MET A 613 6.77 23.00 10.73
CA MET A 613 5.66 22.10 11.10
C MET A 613 5.63 21.79 12.61
N THR A 614 6.78 21.74 13.27
CA THR A 614 6.89 21.49 14.72
C THR A 614 6.28 22.64 15.53
N LEU A 615 6.47 23.90 15.10
CA LEU A 615 5.93 25.08 15.77
C LEU A 615 4.39 25.18 15.69
N ILE A 616 3.78 24.76 14.58
CA ILE A 616 2.31 24.79 14.42
C ILE A 616 1.65 23.64 15.21
N SER A 617 2.28 22.47 15.29
CA SER A 617 1.76 21.34 16.08
C SER A 617 1.80 21.59 17.60
N CYS A 618 2.83 22.28 18.12
CA CYS A 618 2.93 22.60 19.54
C CYS A 618 1.86 23.60 20.02
N VAL A 619 1.43 24.54 19.17
CA VAL A 619 0.41 25.54 19.53
C VAL A 619 -0.99 24.93 19.56
N ILE A 620 -1.30 23.99 18.66
CA ILE A 620 -2.62 23.34 18.59
C ILE A 620 -2.82 22.33 19.74
N VAL A 621 -1.78 21.56 20.09
CA VAL A 621 -1.83 20.60 21.21
C VAL A 621 -1.86 21.30 22.57
N GLY A 622 -1.12 22.41 22.73
CA GLY A 622 -1.17 23.23 23.95
C GLY A 622 -2.53 23.87 24.21
N GLY A 623 -3.20 24.35 23.15
CA GLY A 623 -4.55 24.92 23.24
C GLY A 623 -5.61 23.90 23.65
N PHE A 624 -5.54 22.68 23.11
CA PHE A 624 -6.50 21.61 23.41
C PHE A 624 -6.41 21.08 24.84
N ILE A 625 -5.18 20.92 25.36
CA ILE A 625 -4.96 20.46 26.74
C ILE A 625 -5.43 21.51 27.75
N THR A 626 -5.17 22.80 27.47
CA THR A 626 -5.63 23.91 28.32
C THR A 626 -7.17 23.97 28.36
N TRP A 627 -7.85 23.75 27.22
CA TRP A 627 -9.31 23.71 27.16
C TRP A 627 -9.91 22.52 27.94
N ILE A 628 -9.31 21.33 27.86
CA ILE A 628 -9.76 20.15 28.62
C ILE A 628 -9.59 20.35 30.13
N ILE A 629 -8.48 20.98 30.57
CA ILE A 629 -8.25 21.29 31.98
C ILE A 629 -9.27 22.30 32.49
N ILE A 630 -9.55 23.37 31.73
CA ILE A 630 -10.56 24.38 32.08
C ILE A 630 -11.96 23.74 32.15
N LYS A 631 -12.32 22.89 31.18
CA LYS A 631 -13.61 22.19 31.16
C LYS A 631 -13.78 21.22 32.33
N ASN A 632 -12.73 20.50 32.72
CA ASN A 632 -12.76 19.61 33.89
C ASN A 632 -12.79 20.35 35.23
N GLN A 633 -12.15 21.52 35.33
CA GLN A 633 -12.26 22.35 36.55
C GLN A 633 -13.64 23.00 36.68
N LEU A 634 -14.26 23.42 35.58
CA LEU A 634 -15.65 23.92 35.57
C LEU A 634 -16.66 22.83 35.97
N ASN A 635 -16.52 21.60 35.43
CA ASN A 635 -17.39 20.48 35.78
C ASN A 635 -17.26 20.04 37.25
N LYS A 636 -16.04 20.09 37.84
CA LYS A 636 -15.83 19.80 39.27
C LYS A 636 -16.46 20.86 40.19
N LYS A 637 -16.42 22.15 39.82
CA LYS A 637 -17.06 23.23 40.60
C LYS A 637 -18.59 23.12 40.60
N ILE A 638 -19.18 22.67 39.49
CA ILE A 638 -20.64 22.51 39.36
C ILE A 638 -21.14 21.24 40.07
N GLY A 639 -20.41 20.12 39.96
CA GLY A 639 -20.74 18.87 40.65
C GLY A 639 -20.64 18.95 42.18
N GLY A 640 -19.63 19.68 42.69
CA GLY A 640 -19.42 19.86 44.14
C GLY A 640 -20.51 20.70 44.84
N LYS A 641 -21.12 21.67 44.14
CA LYS A 641 -22.24 22.46 44.69
C LYS A 641 -23.56 21.67 44.73
N LYS A 642 -23.83 20.80 43.75
CA LYS A 642 -25.04 19.94 43.75
C LYS A 642 -24.98 18.88 44.86
N LEU A 643 -23.81 18.27 45.12
CA LEU A 643 -23.67 17.25 46.18
C LEU A 643 -23.77 17.80 47.61
N LYS A 644 -23.35 19.04 47.86
CA LYS A 644 -23.54 19.69 49.18
C LYS A 644 -25.00 20.03 49.46
N LYS A 645 -25.77 20.42 48.43
CA LYS A 645 -27.21 20.71 48.58
C LYS A 645 -28.04 19.44 48.85
N ILE A 646 -27.68 18.31 48.21
CA ILE A 646 -28.36 17.02 48.44
C ILE A 646 -28.06 16.46 49.84
N LYS A 647 -26.82 16.59 50.35
CA LYS A 647 -26.48 16.16 51.71
C LYS A 647 -27.10 17.01 52.82
N ALA A 648 -27.39 18.29 52.57
CA ALA A 648 -28.11 19.13 53.53
C ALA A 648 -29.59 18.72 53.64
N ILE A 649 -30.26 18.47 52.50
CA ILE A 649 -31.67 18.05 52.45
C ILE A 649 -31.87 16.66 53.09
N MET A 650 -30.91 15.73 52.92
CA MET A 650 -30.98 14.41 53.58
C MET A 650 -30.75 14.46 55.09
N LYS A 651 -30.12 15.52 55.62
CA LYS A 651 -29.85 15.64 57.07
C LYS A 651 -30.99 16.30 57.84
N GLU A 652 -31.83 17.09 57.17
CA GLU A 652 -33.08 17.63 57.74
C GLU A 652 -34.24 16.63 57.73
N LYS A 653 -34.20 15.59 56.89
CA LYS A 653 -35.25 14.54 56.88
C LYS A 653 -35.11 13.46 57.97
N ASN A 654 -34.01 13.48 58.72
CA ASN A 654 -33.71 12.54 59.81
C ASN A 654 -33.57 13.25 61.17
N ARG A 655 -34.31 14.34 61.37
CA ARG A 655 -34.50 14.99 62.68
C ARG A 655 -35.96 15.20 62.97
#